data_AF-A0A7S3CH14-F1
#
_entry.id   AF-A0A7S3CH14-F1
#
_cell.length_a   1.000
_cell.length_b   1.000
_cell.length_c   1.000
_cell.angle_alpha   90.00
_cell.angle_beta   90.00
_cell.angle_gamma   90.00
#
_symmetry.space_group_name_H-M   'P 1'
#
loop_
_entity.id
_entity.type
_entity.pdbx_description
1 polymer ?
#
loop_
_entity_poly.entity_id
_entity_poly.type
_entity_poly.pdbx_seq_one_letter_code
_entity_poly.pdbx_strand_id
1 'polypeptide(L)'
;KEHYLRDDLANPILTKSFHGGQVSNEQHDEAEEYCVFDASCFPHQVDVLERGASEGAITGVILLSTVLETVARVRGESARRRVLELCSSDQGGRFVVFQDDHHQETSVCAEPAVRGETRMQVDRRGFVRACRWLAEDAKAAGRAKPARLVAVSDSEEARAALEESQELRGLVSSGLVRVRSTESWIAERHPHLLDLVALSSTDGGDSDAKAPTGKASQHSSFLPYPRHVSAQEADRKCRLGLAHKGKLCCASRFSPWTALVKIAGKDGSEDAEVKVVGREALNRATEGDIVAVELVDGPGPEPGREAEAMAEGEAEGVGIASVAENDADASEVSASVRYARVICILRRAWNEKGYCGSIQPKSLPKDQATLMSTGRPVGVLFQPSDRRLPLVRIRTRQCGVLKDQRIIVVVDEWDANSAYPSGHYVRALGEIGDRETETKVILHQHGVSDPDEGFSPAVHACVPELPWSVPRDLNDPNRRDIKGMCVFSVDPPGCRDIDDALSARFVAPEEIPLDAMEAASLAASGKLVELGVHIADVTHFLKPNTAMDLEASRRCTSVYLVDRRIDMLPKPLTEDICSLRHGVDRFAFSVLWRMNVDTADVVGEPEFFKSVIHSKAALTYQAAQEKIDRGGDDDITRGLLLLRRVTRLLRKKRVDLGALTLASPEVKFEIDRETNNPLDVGMYVT
;
A
#
# COMPACT_ATOMS: atom_id res chain seq x y z
N LYS A 1 -32.22 1.56 -10.84
CA LYS A 1 -32.02 0.21 -10.27
C LYS A 1 -33.20 -0.05 -9.34
N GLU A 2 -33.74 -1.26 -9.32
CA GLU A 2 -34.72 -1.67 -8.32
C GLU A 2 -34.04 -1.74 -6.94
N HIS A 3 -34.75 -1.39 -5.87
CA HIS A 3 -34.26 -1.44 -4.49
C HIS A 3 -35.20 -2.31 -3.66
N TYR A 4 -34.75 -3.50 -3.28
CA TYR A 4 -35.56 -4.47 -2.54
C TYR A 4 -35.42 -4.27 -1.04
N LEU A 5 -36.55 -4.25 -0.34
CA LEU A 5 -36.63 -4.24 1.11
C LEU A 5 -36.93 -5.65 1.63
N ARG A 6 -36.24 -6.03 2.69
CA ARG A 6 -36.22 -7.36 3.30
C ARG A 6 -36.67 -7.30 4.75
N ASP A 7 -37.37 -8.33 5.19
CA ASP A 7 -37.85 -8.57 6.56
C ASP A 7 -37.07 -9.71 7.26
N ASP A 8 -36.15 -10.38 6.56
CA ASP A 8 -35.35 -11.50 7.06
C ASP A 8 -33.96 -11.09 7.59
N LEU A 9 -33.72 -9.79 7.77
CA LEU A 9 -32.47 -9.27 8.32
C LEU A 9 -32.57 -9.17 9.84
N ALA A 10 -31.84 -10.05 10.53
CA ALA A 10 -31.86 -10.13 11.99
C ALA A 10 -31.04 -9.01 12.65
N ASN A 11 -31.40 -8.71 13.91
CA ASN A 11 -30.67 -7.77 14.74
C ASN A 11 -29.31 -8.37 15.17
N PRO A 12 -28.17 -7.76 14.80
CA PRO A 12 -26.83 -8.25 15.13
C PRO A 12 -26.58 -8.42 16.64
N ILE A 13 -27.26 -7.64 17.48
CA ILE A 13 -27.15 -7.72 18.96
C ILE A 13 -27.68 -9.07 19.48
N LEU A 14 -28.58 -9.69 18.72
CA LEU A 14 -29.32 -10.87 19.14
C LEU A 14 -28.77 -12.19 18.58
N THR A 15 -27.94 -12.18 17.54
CA THR A 15 -27.51 -13.37 16.77
C THR A 15 -26.03 -13.74 16.93
N LYS A 16 -25.67 -15.05 16.95
CA LYS A 16 -24.28 -15.55 17.10
C LYS A 16 -23.44 -15.63 15.81
N SER A 17 -24.02 -15.96 14.64
CA SER A 17 -23.28 -16.01 13.36
C SER A 17 -24.22 -16.05 12.14
N PHE A 18 -23.77 -15.50 11.02
CA PHE A 18 -24.43 -15.63 9.71
C PHE A 18 -23.56 -16.53 8.82
N HIS A 19 -23.87 -17.82 8.73
CA HIS A 19 -23.28 -18.74 7.75
C HIS A 19 -24.40 -19.46 7.00
N GLY A 20 -24.49 -19.26 5.68
CA GLY A 20 -25.29 -20.13 4.80
C GLY A 20 -26.81 -20.08 4.97
N GLY A 21 -27.40 -18.96 5.38
CA GLY A 21 -28.87 -18.78 5.37
C GLY A 21 -29.62 -19.48 6.52
N GLN A 22 -28.92 -20.00 7.54
CA GLN A 22 -29.54 -20.43 8.79
C GLN A 22 -29.20 -19.44 9.91
N VAL A 23 -30.23 -18.84 10.50
CA VAL A 23 -30.12 -18.02 11.71
C VAL A 23 -30.07 -18.96 12.91
N SER A 24 -28.91 -19.07 13.57
CA SER A 24 -28.85 -19.71 14.88
C SER A 24 -29.27 -18.70 15.94
N ASN A 25 -30.43 -18.93 16.58
CA ASN A 25 -30.94 -18.15 17.72
C ASN A 25 -30.19 -18.42 19.02
N GLU A 26 -28.90 -18.74 18.94
CA GLU A 26 -28.08 -18.88 20.12
C GLU A 26 -27.66 -17.50 20.63
N GLN A 27 -27.90 -17.25 21.91
CA GLN A 27 -27.74 -15.94 22.54
C GLN A 27 -26.26 -15.56 22.69
N HIS A 28 -25.93 -14.32 22.36
CA HIS A 28 -24.63 -13.68 22.62
C HIS A 28 -24.44 -13.50 24.14
N ASP A 29 -23.35 -14.01 24.71
CA ASP A 29 -23.02 -13.87 26.15
C ASP A 29 -21.71 -13.07 26.38
N GLU A 30 -21.06 -12.56 25.33
CA GLU A 30 -19.69 -12.01 25.44
C GLU A 30 -19.56 -10.46 25.41
N ALA A 31 -20.52 -9.70 24.88
CA ALA A 31 -20.44 -8.24 24.82
C ALA A 31 -21.62 -7.58 25.54
N GLU A 32 -21.36 -6.87 26.65
CA GLU A 32 -22.37 -6.12 27.40
C GLU A 32 -22.79 -4.80 26.70
N GLU A 33 -22.01 -4.34 25.71
CA GLU A 33 -22.19 -3.05 25.01
C GLU A 33 -21.83 -3.17 23.53
N TYR A 34 -22.66 -2.61 22.64
CA TYR A 34 -22.46 -2.54 21.19
C TYR A 34 -22.35 -1.08 20.74
N CYS A 35 -21.49 -0.80 19.76
CA CYS A 35 -21.28 0.55 19.25
C CYS A 35 -21.73 0.67 17.80
N VAL A 36 -22.46 1.74 17.47
CA VAL A 36 -22.86 2.08 16.10
C VAL A 36 -22.29 3.46 15.80
N PHE A 37 -21.56 3.58 14.70
CA PHE A 37 -21.02 4.85 14.24
C PHE A 37 -21.87 5.42 13.12
N ASP A 38 -21.92 6.74 13.03
CA ASP A 38 -22.57 7.43 11.93
C ASP A 38 -21.61 7.61 10.74
N ALA A 39 -22.16 8.10 9.63
CA ALA A 39 -21.41 8.34 8.41
C ALA A 39 -20.50 9.58 8.49
N SER A 40 -20.65 10.44 9.52
CA SER A 40 -19.85 11.66 9.69
C SER A 40 -18.54 11.39 10.43
N CYS A 41 -18.49 10.44 11.36
CA CYS A 41 -17.27 10.10 12.09
C CYS A 41 -16.55 8.88 11.52
N PHE A 42 -17.25 7.79 11.20
CA PHE A 42 -16.63 6.50 10.90
C PHE A 42 -15.53 6.55 9.82
N PRO A 43 -15.71 7.24 8.67
CA PRO A 43 -14.68 7.31 7.64
C PRO A 43 -13.36 7.93 8.10
N HIS A 44 -13.37 8.72 9.16
CA HIS A 44 -12.18 9.37 9.73
C HIS A 44 -11.51 8.51 10.81
N GLN A 45 -12.21 7.54 11.39
CA GLN A 45 -11.75 6.79 12.57
C GLN A 45 -11.33 5.34 12.27
N VAL A 46 -11.18 4.99 10.98
CA VAL A 46 -10.79 3.63 10.56
C VAL A 46 -9.50 3.16 11.26
N ASP A 47 -8.51 4.05 11.37
CA ASP A 47 -7.20 3.72 11.95
C ASP A 47 -7.28 3.44 13.47
N VAL A 48 -8.10 4.20 14.22
CA VAL A 48 -8.40 3.92 15.66
C VAL A 48 -9.07 2.56 15.82
N LEU A 49 -10.03 2.27 14.96
CA LEU A 49 -10.85 1.06 15.04
C LEU A 49 -10.04 -0.19 14.70
N GLU A 50 -9.19 -0.13 13.68
CA GLU A 50 -8.26 -1.21 13.36
C GLU A 50 -7.29 -1.48 14.51
N ARG A 51 -6.70 -0.43 15.08
CA ARG A 51 -5.79 -0.58 16.22
C ARG A 51 -6.51 -1.18 17.41
N GLY A 52 -7.66 -0.63 17.78
CA GLY A 52 -8.47 -1.12 18.89
C GLY A 52 -8.97 -2.56 18.68
N ALA A 53 -9.31 -2.94 17.45
CA ALA A 53 -9.68 -4.31 17.10
C ALA A 53 -8.50 -5.28 17.25
N SER A 54 -7.33 -4.91 16.73
CA SER A 54 -6.11 -5.72 16.79
C SER A 54 -5.60 -5.96 18.21
N GLU A 55 -5.77 -4.98 19.10
CA GLU A 55 -5.45 -5.09 20.54
C GLU A 55 -6.55 -5.84 21.32
N GLY A 56 -7.69 -6.11 20.67
CA GLY A 56 -8.90 -6.64 21.31
C GLY A 56 -9.54 -5.69 22.32
N ALA A 57 -9.18 -4.41 22.29
CA ALA A 57 -9.73 -3.36 23.13
C ALA A 57 -11.14 -2.95 22.66
N ILE A 58 -11.33 -2.80 21.34
CA ILE A 58 -12.60 -2.41 20.75
C ILE A 58 -13.31 -3.65 20.19
N THR A 59 -14.49 -3.93 20.73
CA THR A 59 -15.34 -5.08 20.39
C THR A 59 -16.80 -4.66 20.26
N GLY A 60 -17.62 -5.45 19.55
CA GLY A 60 -19.07 -5.21 19.45
C GLY A 60 -19.47 -4.03 18.57
N VAL A 61 -18.75 -3.78 17.47
CA VAL A 61 -19.07 -2.68 16.55
C VAL A 61 -20.05 -3.16 15.47
N ILE A 62 -21.16 -2.44 15.32
CA ILE A 62 -22.16 -2.66 14.29
C ILE A 62 -21.97 -1.60 13.20
N LEU A 63 -21.65 -2.05 11.99
CA LEU A 63 -21.41 -1.24 10.82
C LEU A 63 -22.65 -1.19 9.95
N LEU A 64 -23.21 -0.01 9.76
CA LEU A 64 -24.30 0.18 8.81
C LEU A 64 -23.79 0.08 7.37
N SER A 65 -24.54 -0.56 6.49
CA SER A 65 -24.22 -0.66 5.06
C SER A 65 -24.08 0.73 4.41
N THR A 66 -24.91 1.69 4.81
CA THR A 66 -24.83 3.11 4.39
C THR A 66 -23.52 3.80 4.81
N VAL A 67 -23.01 3.47 5.99
CA VAL A 67 -21.72 3.97 6.48
C VAL A 67 -20.57 3.35 5.68
N LEU A 68 -20.63 2.04 5.40
CA LEU A 68 -19.62 1.35 4.58
C LEU A 68 -19.55 1.89 3.15
N GLU A 69 -20.68 2.25 2.54
CA GLU A 69 -20.71 2.97 1.27
C GLU A 69 -20.10 4.37 1.36
N THR A 70 -20.33 5.07 2.49
CA THR A 70 -19.73 6.38 2.73
C THR A 70 -18.21 6.29 2.86
N VAL A 71 -17.67 5.26 3.53
CA VAL A 71 -16.23 4.99 3.57
C VAL A 71 -15.67 4.83 2.16
N ALA A 72 -16.32 4.03 1.31
CA ALA A 72 -15.88 3.83 -0.07
C ALA A 72 -15.87 5.13 -0.88
N ARG A 73 -16.83 6.02 -0.63
CA ARG A 73 -16.94 7.32 -1.30
C ARG A 73 -15.92 8.35 -0.80
N VAL A 74 -15.69 8.41 0.51
CA VAL A 74 -14.85 9.45 1.15
C VAL A 74 -13.38 9.05 1.16
N ARG A 75 -13.10 7.79 1.52
CA ARG A 75 -11.74 7.26 1.67
C ARG A 75 -11.34 6.30 0.54
N GLY A 76 -12.26 5.87 -0.32
CA GLY A 76 -11.97 4.95 -1.44
C GLY A 76 -12.24 3.48 -1.14
N GLU A 77 -12.18 2.65 -2.19
CA GLU A 77 -12.42 1.20 -2.11
C GLU A 77 -11.37 0.45 -1.28
N SER A 78 -10.16 0.99 -1.18
CA SER A 78 -9.09 0.44 -0.33
C SER A 78 -9.49 0.48 1.15
N ALA A 79 -9.94 1.64 1.64
CA ALA A 79 -10.48 1.78 2.99
C ALA A 79 -11.72 0.90 3.25
N ARG A 80 -12.62 0.76 2.26
CA ARG A 80 -13.75 -0.17 2.37
C ARG A 80 -13.27 -1.62 2.59
N ARG A 81 -12.26 -2.05 1.83
CA ARG A 81 -11.69 -3.40 1.96
C ARG A 81 -11.08 -3.62 3.34
N ARG A 82 -10.31 -2.66 3.84
CA ARG A 82 -9.75 -2.68 5.21
C ARG A 82 -10.82 -2.90 6.28
N VAL A 83 -11.93 -2.16 6.19
CA VAL A 83 -13.07 -2.32 7.13
C VAL A 83 -13.74 -3.69 6.99
N LEU A 84 -13.84 -4.24 5.77
CA LEU A 84 -14.37 -5.59 5.55
C LEU A 84 -13.43 -6.70 6.04
N GLU A 85 -12.11 -6.48 5.99
CA GLU A 85 -11.11 -7.40 6.57
C GLU A 85 -11.29 -7.50 8.08
N LEU A 86 -11.62 -6.40 8.78
CA LEU A 86 -11.98 -6.44 10.20
C LEU A 86 -13.20 -7.34 10.48
N CYS A 87 -14.18 -7.33 9.58
CA CYS A 87 -15.38 -8.17 9.69
C CYS A 87 -15.12 -9.65 9.37
N SER A 88 -14.08 -9.94 8.57
CA SER A 88 -13.76 -11.28 8.07
C SER A 88 -12.70 -12.00 8.91
N SER A 89 -11.99 -11.26 9.77
CA SER A 89 -10.92 -11.82 10.60
C SER A 89 -11.50 -12.76 11.69
N ASP A 90 -10.89 -13.95 11.83
CA ASP A 90 -11.23 -14.98 12.85
C ASP A 90 -10.96 -14.52 14.30
N GLN A 91 -10.71 -13.22 14.55
CA GLN A 91 -10.46 -12.64 15.87
C GLN A 91 -11.74 -12.46 16.71
N GLY A 92 -12.70 -13.39 16.57
CA GLY A 92 -13.88 -13.53 17.41
C GLY A 92 -14.90 -12.41 17.24
N GLY A 93 -15.79 -12.50 16.24
CA GLY A 93 -17.15 -11.92 16.29
C GLY A 93 -17.31 -10.44 16.68
N ARG A 94 -16.34 -9.56 16.40
CA ARG A 94 -16.27 -8.19 16.96
C ARG A 94 -16.86 -7.08 16.09
N PHE A 95 -16.91 -7.25 14.77
CA PHE A 95 -17.43 -6.27 13.83
C PHE A 95 -18.48 -6.94 12.93
N VAL A 96 -19.68 -6.40 12.87
CA VAL A 96 -20.78 -6.97 12.09
C VAL A 96 -21.38 -5.92 11.17
N VAL A 97 -21.57 -6.28 9.90
CA VAL A 97 -22.24 -5.40 8.93
C VAL A 97 -23.75 -5.63 8.99
N PHE A 98 -24.50 -4.59 9.31
CA PHE A 98 -25.96 -4.56 9.26
C PHE A 98 -26.43 -3.89 7.97
N GLN A 99 -27.29 -4.58 7.21
CA GLN A 99 -27.82 -4.12 5.92
C GLN A 99 -29.01 -3.18 6.12
N ASP A 100 -28.76 -2.02 6.74
CA ASP A 100 -29.77 -1.03 7.12
C ASP A 100 -30.59 -0.48 5.93
N ASP A 101 -29.96 -0.30 4.76
CA ASP A 101 -30.61 0.24 3.56
C ASP A 101 -31.60 -0.74 2.93
N HIS A 102 -31.36 -2.05 3.11
CA HIS A 102 -32.22 -3.13 2.60
C HIS A 102 -33.23 -3.64 3.62
N HIS A 103 -33.22 -3.15 4.85
CA HIS A 103 -34.13 -3.61 5.90
C HIS A 103 -35.41 -2.77 5.94
N GLN A 104 -36.56 -3.44 6.01
CA GLN A 104 -37.89 -2.82 5.84
C GLN A 104 -38.17 -1.70 6.84
N GLU A 105 -37.72 -1.84 8.09
CA GLU A 105 -38.00 -0.84 9.13
C GLU A 105 -36.91 0.21 9.31
N THR A 106 -35.71 0.02 8.78
CA THR A 106 -34.59 0.95 8.95
C THR A 106 -34.22 1.71 7.69
N SER A 107 -34.64 1.25 6.51
CA SER A 107 -34.37 1.93 5.25
C SER A 107 -34.98 3.34 5.23
N VAL A 108 -34.22 4.30 4.69
CA VAL A 108 -34.62 5.70 4.61
C VAL A 108 -34.36 6.23 3.20
N CYS A 109 -35.39 6.86 2.61
CA CYS A 109 -35.28 7.55 1.33
C CYS A 109 -35.23 9.08 1.52
N ALA A 110 -34.67 9.78 0.55
CA ALA A 110 -34.71 11.23 0.48
C ALA A 110 -36.17 11.72 0.48
N GLU A 111 -36.48 12.73 1.28
CA GLU A 111 -37.85 13.22 1.40
C GLU A 111 -38.24 14.06 0.19
N PRO A 112 -39.30 13.69 -0.57
CA PRO A 112 -39.73 14.46 -1.73
C PRO A 112 -40.14 15.90 -1.38
N ALA A 113 -40.54 16.14 -0.12
CA ALA A 113 -40.97 17.44 0.39
C ALA A 113 -39.80 18.39 0.71
N VAL A 114 -38.57 17.89 0.87
CA VAL A 114 -37.39 18.70 1.19
C VAL A 114 -36.58 18.94 -0.08
N ARG A 115 -36.84 20.06 -0.75
CA ARG A 115 -36.12 20.42 -1.98
C ARG A 115 -34.64 20.65 -1.67
N GLY A 116 -33.78 19.79 -2.20
CA GLY A 116 -32.33 19.91 -2.05
C GLY A 116 -31.77 19.26 -0.78
N GLU A 117 -32.47 18.29 -0.18
CA GLU A 117 -31.93 17.48 0.90
C GLU A 117 -30.58 16.86 0.50
N THR A 118 -29.57 17.07 1.34
CA THR A 118 -28.22 16.54 1.12
C THR A 118 -28.16 15.08 1.54
N ARG A 119 -27.27 14.30 0.90
CA ARG A 119 -27.09 12.88 1.25
C ARG A 119 -26.70 12.68 2.73
N MET A 120 -25.91 13.59 3.29
CA MET A 120 -25.54 13.57 4.71
C MET A 120 -26.75 13.68 5.65
N GLN A 121 -27.77 14.45 5.27
CA GLN A 121 -29.03 14.55 6.04
C GLN A 121 -29.82 13.23 5.99
N VAL A 122 -29.86 12.58 4.83
CA VAL A 122 -30.49 11.26 4.66
C VAL A 122 -29.75 10.19 5.47
N ASP A 123 -28.43 10.14 5.36
CA ASP A 123 -27.58 9.18 6.09
C ASP A 123 -27.74 9.36 7.61
N ARG A 124 -27.82 10.61 8.10
CA ARG A 124 -28.09 10.92 9.52
C ARG A 124 -29.45 10.40 9.99
N ARG A 125 -30.51 10.59 9.19
CA ARG A 125 -31.85 10.03 9.50
C ARG A 125 -31.83 8.51 9.53
N GLY A 126 -31.15 7.89 8.56
CA GLY A 126 -30.91 6.44 8.51
C GLY A 126 -30.23 5.93 9.78
N PHE A 127 -29.15 6.59 10.21
CA PHE A 127 -28.43 6.27 11.44
C PHE A 127 -29.33 6.33 12.68
N VAL A 128 -30.07 7.43 12.88
CA VAL A 128 -31.00 7.57 14.02
C VAL A 128 -32.06 6.46 14.02
N ARG A 129 -32.61 6.14 12.85
CA ARG A 129 -33.62 5.09 12.68
C ARG A 129 -33.06 3.70 12.95
N ALA A 130 -31.84 3.41 12.49
CA ALA A 130 -31.15 2.15 12.74
C ALA A 130 -30.84 1.96 14.23
N CYS A 131 -30.27 2.98 14.90
CA CYS A 131 -29.99 2.92 16.35
C CYS A 131 -31.26 2.66 17.16
N ARG A 132 -32.37 3.31 16.77
CA ARG A 132 -33.66 3.08 17.41
C ARG A 132 -34.13 1.64 17.27
N TRP A 133 -34.21 1.13 16.04
CA TRP A 133 -34.70 -0.21 15.79
C TRP A 133 -33.85 -1.26 16.54
N LEU A 134 -32.52 -1.14 16.47
CA LEU A 134 -31.59 -2.02 17.18
C LEU A 134 -31.85 -2.06 18.69
N ALA A 135 -32.08 -0.89 19.31
CA ALA A 135 -32.29 -0.78 20.74
C ALA A 135 -33.70 -1.23 21.19
N GLU A 136 -34.75 -0.91 20.43
CA GLU A 136 -36.12 -1.33 20.71
C GLU A 136 -36.27 -2.84 20.61
N ASP A 137 -35.75 -3.44 19.54
CA ASP A 137 -35.79 -4.88 19.30
C ASP A 137 -34.96 -5.65 20.35
N ALA A 138 -33.76 -5.15 20.70
CA ALA A 138 -32.95 -5.72 21.77
C ALA A 138 -33.65 -5.68 23.15
N LYS A 139 -34.43 -4.63 23.43
CA LYS A 139 -35.23 -4.51 24.65
C LYS A 139 -36.44 -5.45 24.63
N ALA A 140 -37.12 -5.57 23.48
CA ALA A 140 -38.28 -6.43 23.30
C ALA A 140 -37.93 -7.92 23.51
N ALA A 141 -36.69 -8.32 23.19
CA ALA A 141 -36.18 -9.67 23.42
C ALA A 141 -36.13 -10.10 24.90
N GLY A 142 -36.30 -9.18 25.86
CA GLY A 142 -36.53 -9.52 27.27
C GLY A 142 -35.35 -10.19 28.00
N ARG A 143 -34.10 -9.93 27.57
CA ARG A 143 -32.90 -10.47 28.24
C ARG A 143 -32.78 -9.96 29.69
N ALA A 144 -32.35 -10.84 30.61
CA ALA A 144 -32.18 -10.52 32.03
C ALA A 144 -31.16 -9.38 32.27
N LYS A 145 -30.15 -9.28 31.40
CA LYS A 145 -29.29 -8.10 31.25
C LYS A 145 -29.40 -7.61 29.79
N PRO A 146 -30.09 -6.48 29.53
CA PRO A 146 -30.18 -5.95 28.18
C PRO A 146 -28.82 -5.40 27.73
N ALA A 147 -28.43 -5.72 26.49
CA ALA A 147 -27.22 -5.17 25.88
C ALA A 147 -27.38 -3.65 25.70
N ARG A 148 -26.32 -2.89 25.98
CA ARG A 148 -26.32 -1.43 25.83
C ARG A 148 -25.89 -1.06 24.42
N LEU A 149 -26.49 -0.01 23.85
CA LEU A 149 -26.11 0.55 22.57
C LEU A 149 -25.42 1.90 22.78
N VAL A 150 -24.25 2.09 22.19
CA VAL A 150 -23.55 3.38 22.13
C VAL A 150 -23.63 3.90 20.71
N ALA A 151 -24.36 4.99 20.52
CA ALA A 151 -24.41 5.71 19.26
C ALA A 151 -23.29 6.77 19.25
N VAL A 152 -22.32 6.59 18.37
CA VAL A 152 -21.13 7.44 18.25
C VAL A 152 -21.28 8.34 17.03
N SER A 153 -21.21 9.65 17.24
CA SER A 153 -21.29 10.67 16.18
C SER A 153 -20.55 11.94 16.61
N ASP A 154 -19.74 12.48 15.70
CA ASP A 154 -19.05 13.76 15.93
C ASP A 154 -19.94 14.96 15.52
N SER A 155 -20.97 14.76 14.70
CA SER A 155 -21.99 15.78 14.42
C SER A 155 -22.85 16.10 15.64
N GLU A 156 -22.84 17.37 16.06
CA GLU A 156 -23.68 17.88 17.16
C GLU A 156 -25.17 17.67 16.86
N GLU A 157 -25.60 17.91 15.62
CA GLU A 157 -27.01 17.79 15.26
C GLU A 157 -27.48 16.34 15.27
N ALA A 158 -26.63 15.38 14.90
CA ALA A 158 -26.95 13.96 14.98
C ALA A 158 -27.05 13.50 16.45
N ARG A 159 -26.16 13.99 17.32
CA ARG A 159 -26.23 13.73 18.77
C ARG A 159 -27.52 14.31 19.37
N ALA A 160 -27.85 15.56 19.06
CA ALA A 160 -29.08 16.20 19.49
C ALA A 160 -30.32 15.45 18.99
N ALA A 161 -30.34 15.01 17.72
CA ALA A 161 -31.46 14.25 17.16
C ALA A 161 -31.72 12.91 17.88
N LEU A 162 -30.68 12.24 18.36
CA LEU A 162 -30.79 11.02 19.17
C LEU A 162 -31.34 11.31 20.57
N GLU A 163 -30.86 12.37 21.22
CA GLU A 163 -31.25 12.74 22.59
C GLU A 163 -32.65 13.34 22.67
N GLU A 164 -33.05 14.13 21.67
CA GLU A 164 -34.35 14.83 21.61
C GLU A 164 -35.47 13.98 21.00
N SER A 165 -35.13 12.83 20.38
CA SER A 165 -36.13 11.92 19.82
C SER A 165 -37.09 11.44 20.91
N GLN A 166 -38.37 11.79 20.77
CA GLN A 166 -39.43 11.41 21.73
C GLN A 166 -39.50 9.89 21.96
N GLU A 167 -39.14 9.13 20.94
CA GLU A 167 -39.23 7.68 20.89
C GLU A 167 -37.99 7.02 21.52
N LEU A 168 -36.81 7.62 21.38
CA LEU A 168 -35.57 7.18 22.03
C LEU A 168 -35.39 7.71 23.45
N ARG A 169 -36.08 8.79 23.84
CA ARG A 169 -35.91 9.46 25.14
C ARG A 169 -36.02 8.50 26.33
N GLY A 170 -36.94 7.54 26.28
CA GLY A 170 -37.07 6.50 27.30
C GLY A 170 -35.90 5.51 27.35
N LEU A 171 -35.31 5.18 26.20
CA LEU A 171 -34.14 4.31 26.08
C LEU A 171 -32.85 5.02 26.48
N VAL A 172 -32.72 6.31 26.16
CA VAL A 172 -31.60 7.15 26.60
C VAL A 172 -31.66 7.38 28.11
N SER A 173 -32.84 7.72 28.65
CA SER A 173 -33.02 7.97 30.09
C SER A 173 -32.81 6.70 30.94
N SER A 174 -33.11 5.52 30.39
CA SER A 174 -32.83 4.23 31.06
C SER A 174 -31.36 3.79 30.94
N GLY A 175 -30.53 4.52 30.18
CA GLY A 175 -29.13 4.19 29.95
C GLY A 175 -28.89 3.02 28.99
N LEU A 176 -29.96 2.54 28.31
CA LEU A 176 -29.87 1.51 27.28
C LEU A 176 -29.22 2.05 26.00
N VAL A 177 -29.46 3.31 25.67
CA VAL A 177 -28.80 4.02 24.57
C VAL A 177 -27.95 5.14 25.15
N ARG A 178 -26.66 5.18 24.80
CA ARG A 178 -25.74 6.27 25.16
C ARG A 178 -25.30 6.98 23.89
N VAL A 179 -25.35 8.30 23.91
CA VAL A 179 -24.86 9.14 22.81
C VAL A 179 -23.51 9.72 23.21
N ARG A 180 -22.50 9.60 22.33
CA ARG A 180 -21.13 10.05 22.58
C ARG A 180 -20.50 10.61 21.30
N SER A 181 -19.56 11.55 21.45
CA SER A 181 -18.58 11.83 20.40
C SER A 181 -17.49 10.77 20.38
N THR A 182 -16.77 10.63 19.28
CA THR A 182 -15.65 9.69 19.16
C THR A 182 -14.62 9.92 20.27
N GLU A 183 -14.20 11.17 20.47
CA GLU A 183 -13.21 11.52 21.49
C GLU A 183 -13.69 11.15 22.90
N SER A 184 -14.94 11.47 23.25
CA SER A 184 -15.48 11.16 24.58
C SER A 184 -15.60 9.65 24.83
N TRP A 185 -16.00 8.89 23.82
CA TRP A 185 -16.15 7.44 23.91
C TRP A 185 -14.78 6.76 24.09
N ILE A 186 -13.78 7.16 23.29
CA ILE A 186 -12.41 6.65 23.41
C ILE A 186 -11.78 7.10 24.74
N ALA A 187 -12.00 8.33 25.20
CA ALA A 187 -11.42 8.82 26.45
C ALA A 187 -11.93 8.03 27.68
N GLU A 188 -13.21 7.66 27.68
CA GLU A 188 -13.84 6.93 28.78
C GLU A 188 -13.35 5.46 28.86
N ARG A 189 -13.08 4.83 27.71
CA ARG A 189 -12.83 3.38 27.63
C ARG A 189 -11.38 3.01 27.30
N HIS A 190 -10.75 3.77 26.42
CA HIS A 190 -9.46 3.46 25.79
C HIS A 190 -8.59 4.71 25.67
N PRO A 191 -8.22 5.36 26.79
CA PRO A 191 -7.49 6.64 26.76
C PRO A 191 -6.14 6.57 26.03
N HIS A 192 -5.54 5.39 25.91
CA HIS A 192 -4.30 5.17 25.15
C HIS A 192 -4.46 5.30 23.63
N LEU A 193 -5.69 5.18 23.10
CA LEU A 193 -6.00 5.34 21.67
C LEU A 193 -6.38 6.78 21.29
N LEU A 194 -6.44 7.70 22.25
CA LEU A 194 -6.95 9.06 22.02
C LEU A 194 -6.15 9.89 21.00
N ASP A 195 -4.87 9.59 20.82
CA ASP A 195 -4.01 10.27 19.86
C ASP A 195 -4.15 9.72 18.43
N LEU A 196 -4.82 8.56 18.27
CA LEU A 196 -5.24 8.06 16.96
C LEU A 196 -6.52 8.72 16.45
N VAL A 197 -7.30 9.37 17.32
CA VAL A 197 -8.57 9.96 16.94
C VAL A 197 -8.33 11.11 15.97
N ALA A 198 -8.87 10.99 14.76
CA ALA A 198 -8.88 12.06 13.78
C ALA A 198 -9.82 13.16 14.30
N LEU A 199 -9.28 14.37 14.49
CA LEU A 199 -10.06 15.51 14.98
C LEU A 199 -10.43 16.44 13.83
N SER A 200 -11.71 16.82 13.75
CA SER A 200 -12.18 17.83 12.81
C SER A 200 -11.64 19.21 13.18
N SER A 201 -11.37 20.07 12.18
CA SER A 201 -11.03 21.48 12.43
C SER A 201 -12.14 22.28 13.13
N THR A 202 -13.39 21.82 13.08
CA THR A 202 -14.56 22.48 13.67
C THR A 202 -14.68 22.28 15.19
N ASP A 203 -14.14 21.20 15.76
CA ASP A 203 -14.21 20.92 17.21
C ASP A 203 -13.12 21.66 18.02
N GLY A 204 -12.23 22.37 17.33
CA GLY A 204 -11.25 23.24 17.96
C GLY A 204 -11.83 24.61 18.26
N GLY A 205 -12.45 24.77 19.43
CA GLY A 205 -12.60 26.09 20.05
C GLY A 205 -11.23 26.77 20.12
N ASP A 206 -10.96 27.65 19.16
CA ASP A 206 -9.70 28.38 19.02
C ASP A 206 -9.66 29.56 20.00
N SER A 207 -9.92 29.27 21.29
CA SER A 207 -9.87 30.25 22.38
C SER A 207 -8.54 30.25 23.14
N ASP A 208 -7.62 29.35 22.82
CA ASP A 208 -6.27 29.33 23.42
C ASP A 208 -5.15 29.82 22.51
N ALA A 209 -5.49 30.29 21.31
CA ALA A 209 -4.83 31.47 20.77
C ALA A 209 -5.42 32.72 21.47
N LYS A 210 -5.21 32.85 22.78
CA LYS A 210 -5.21 34.20 23.37
C LYS A 210 -4.14 34.95 22.61
N ALA A 211 -4.59 35.82 21.71
CA ALA A 211 -3.82 36.95 21.26
C ALA A 211 -3.11 37.51 22.49
N PRO A 212 -1.76 37.63 22.49
CA PRO A 212 -1.08 38.24 23.61
C PRO A 212 -1.70 39.62 23.76
N THR A 213 -2.40 39.86 24.86
CA THR A 213 -2.84 41.18 25.29
C THR A 213 -1.59 41.95 25.69
N GLY A 214 -0.88 42.42 24.66
CA GLY A 214 0.43 43.01 24.74
C GLY A 214 0.98 43.20 23.34
N LYS A 215 0.77 44.40 22.79
CA LYS A 215 1.36 44.96 21.56
C LYS A 215 1.54 43.98 20.39
N ALA A 216 0.64 44.08 19.41
CA ALA A 216 0.71 43.42 18.11
C ALA A 216 2.14 43.18 17.60
N SER A 217 2.56 41.92 17.57
CA SER A 217 3.73 41.51 16.80
C SER A 217 3.30 41.31 15.33
N GLN A 218 3.85 42.15 14.46
CA GLN A 218 3.63 42.16 13.02
C GLN A 218 4.37 40.99 12.34
N HIS A 219 4.03 39.71 12.54
CA HIS A 219 4.77 38.61 11.86
C HIS A 219 4.00 37.30 11.56
N SER A 220 2.74 37.36 11.11
CA SER A 220 2.17 36.23 10.36
C SER A 220 1.65 36.73 9.01
N SER A 221 2.49 36.58 7.97
CA SER A 221 2.25 36.96 6.58
C SER A 221 1.36 35.96 5.82
N PHE A 222 0.67 35.09 6.54
CA PHE A 222 -0.12 34.02 5.96
C PHE A 222 -1.35 34.54 5.22
N LEU A 223 -1.42 34.30 3.92
CA LEU A 223 -2.64 34.50 3.14
C LEU A 223 -3.43 33.19 3.02
N PRO A 224 -4.77 33.22 3.27
CA PRO A 224 -5.64 32.08 3.02
C PRO A 224 -5.58 31.65 1.56
N TYR A 225 -5.68 30.34 1.34
CA TYR A 225 -5.69 29.79 -0.01
C TYR A 225 -6.98 30.15 -0.77
N PRO A 226 -6.90 30.24 -2.11
CA PRO A 226 -8.09 30.36 -2.95
C PRO A 226 -9.07 29.19 -2.73
N ARG A 227 -10.37 29.50 -2.71
CA ARG A 227 -11.42 28.47 -2.66
C ARG A 227 -11.39 27.63 -3.93
N HIS A 228 -11.54 26.32 -3.78
CA HIS A 228 -11.68 25.43 -4.94
C HIS A 228 -13.03 25.64 -5.61
N VAL A 229 -13.04 25.59 -6.94
CA VAL A 229 -14.31 25.49 -7.68
C VAL A 229 -14.91 24.09 -7.51
N SER A 230 -16.22 23.93 -7.71
CA SER A 230 -16.85 22.61 -7.66
C SER A 230 -16.32 21.70 -8.77
N ALA A 231 -16.30 20.39 -8.53
CA ALA A 231 -15.85 19.41 -9.53
C ALA A 231 -16.65 19.53 -10.85
N GLN A 232 -17.96 19.80 -10.76
CA GLN A 232 -18.83 20.01 -11.92
C GLN A 232 -18.41 21.25 -12.74
N GLU A 233 -18.06 22.33 -12.06
CA GLU A 233 -17.58 23.55 -12.71
C GLU A 233 -16.19 23.37 -13.31
N ALA A 234 -15.30 22.65 -12.62
CA ALA A 234 -13.99 22.29 -13.14
C ALA A 234 -14.13 21.45 -14.42
N ASP A 235 -14.99 20.42 -14.42
CA ASP A 235 -15.29 19.61 -15.60
C ASP A 235 -15.88 20.44 -16.74
N ARG A 236 -16.78 21.39 -16.44
CA ARG A 236 -17.32 22.32 -17.43
C ARG A 236 -16.21 23.17 -18.06
N LYS A 237 -15.32 23.74 -17.25
CA LYS A 237 -14.16 24.52 -17.73
C LYS A 237 -13.21 23.68 -18.58
N CYS A 238 -12.98 22.42 -18.20
CA CYS A 238 -12.19 21.47 -18.99
C CYS A 238 -12.81 21.21 -20.37
N ARG A 239 -14.14 20.98 -20.43
CA ARG A 239 -14.84 20.78 -21.72
C ARG A 239 -14.83 22.02 -22.61
N LEU A 240 -14.83 23.21 -22.01
CA LEU A 240 -14.71 24.49 -22.73
C LEU A 240 -13.26 24.82 -23.12
N GLY A 241 -12.27 24.00 -22.72
CA GLY A 241 -10.85 24.26 -22.99
C GLY A 241 -10.28 25.45 -22.22
N LEU A 242 -10.92 25.86 -21.13
CA LEU A 242 -10.47 26.94 -20.23
C LEU A 242 -9.60 26.42 -19.08
N ALA A 243 -9.72 25.12 -18.77
CA ALA A 243 -8.90 24.43 -17.78
C ALA A 243 -8.45 23.08 -18.34
N HIS A 244 -7.44 22.49 -17.72
CA HIS A 244 -6.88 21.21 -18.13
C HIS A 244 -6.78 20.27 -16.93
N LYS A 245 -7.15 19.01 -17.14
CA LYS A 245 -6.99 17.96 -16.13
C LYS A 245 -5.63 17.29 -16.29
N GLY A 246 -4.94 17.04 -15.20
CA GLY A 246 -3.67 16.32 -15.21
C GLY A 246 -3.30 15.77 -13.84
N LYS A 247 -2.31 14.88 -13.82
CA LYS A 247 -1.68 14.42 -12.58
C LYS A 247 -0.59 15.42 -12.19
N LEU A 248 -0.61 15.85 -10.94
CA LEU A 248 0.42 16.71 -10.37
C LEU A 248 1.63 15.86 -9.94
N CYS A 249 2.81 16.25 -10.40
CA CYS A 249 4.08 15.64 -10.04
C CYS A 249 5.03 16.73 -9.53
N CYS A 250 5.44 16.68 -8.27
CA CYS A 250 6.44 17.56 -7.71
C CYS A 250 7.73 17.48 -8.54
N ALA A 251 8.28 18.64 -8.90
CA ALA A 251 9.46 18.74 -9.75
C ALA A 251 10.75 18.34 -9.00
N SER A 252 10.75 18.49 -7.68
CA SER A 252 11.87 18.09 -6.82
C SER A 252 11.38 17.07 -5.77
N ARG A 253 12.26 16.15 -5.39
CA ARG A 253 12.03 15.25 -4.25
C ARG A 253 12.20 15.96 -2.91
N PHE A 254 12.81 17.14 -2.91
CA PHE A 254 13.19 17.86 -1.69
C PHE A 254 12.29 19.04 -1.36
N SER A 255 11.36 19.41 -2.25
CA SER A 255 10.44 20.54 -2.04
C SER A 255 9.05 20.24 -2.64
N PRO A 256 7.97 20.52 -1.91
CA PRO A 256 6.60 20.34 -2.40
C PRO A 256 6.11 21.53 -3.23
N TRP A 257 6.87 22.64 -3.27
CA TRP A 257 6.36 23.94 -3.73
C TRP A 257 6.52 24.20 -5.23
N THR A 258 7.10 23.25 -5.97
CA THR A 258 7.21 23.30 -7.42
C THR A 258 6.74 21.97 -8.01
N ALA A 259 5.79 22.02 -8.94
CA ALA A 259 5.25 20.84 -9.58
C ALA A 259 5.07 21.02 -11.09
N LEU A 260 4.98 19.90 -11.78
CA LEU A 260 4.65 19.77 -13.19
C LEU A 260 3.29 19.07 -13.30
N VAL A 261 2.49 19.52 -14.25
CA VAL A 261 1.21 18.88 -14.60
C VAL A 261 1.25 18.55 -16.09
N LYS A 262 1.11 17.27 -16.42
CA LYS A 262 0.93 16.83 -17.81
C LYS A 262 -0.49 17.12 -18.24
N ILE A 263 -0.64 17.92 -19.29
CA ILE A 263 -1.93 18.27 -19.88
C ILE A 263 -2.03 17.65 -21.28
N ALA A 264 -3.18 17.05 -21.58
CA ALA A 264 -3.44 16.53 -22.91
C ALA A 264 -3.39 17.67 -23.94
N GLY A 265 -2.62 17.46 -25.01
CA GLY A 265 -2.56 18.37 -26.14
C GLY A 265 -3.92 18.58 -26.78
N LYS A 266 -4.18 19.77 -27.36
CA LYS A 266 -5.35 19.96 -28.23
C LYS A 266 -5.12 19.14 -29.52
N ASP A 267 -6.16 18.48 -29.99
CA ASP A 267 -6.20 17.82 -31.31
C ASP A 267 -5.19 16.68 -31.53
N GLY A 268 -4.80 15.97 -30.46
CA GLY A 268 -3.92 14.80 -30.57
C GLY A 268 -2.43 15.13 -30.67
N SER A 269 -2.03 16.37 -30.37
CA SER A 269 -0.61 16.71 -30.14
C SER A 269 -0.08 16.04 -28.87
N GLU A 270 1.24 15.89 -28.79
CA GLU A 270 1.92 15.36 -27.60
C GLU A 270 1.51 16.13 -26.32
N ASP A 271 1.50 15.41 -25.19
CA ASP A 271 1.20 15.98 -23.88
C ASP A 271 2.15 17.14 -23.59
N ALA A 272 1.59 18.29 -23.24
CA ALA A 272 2.38 19.44 -22.82
C ALA A 272 2.57 19.39 -21.29
N GLU A 273 3.76 19.75 -20.83
CA GLU A 273 4.03 19.93 -19.39
C GLU A 273 3.87 21.41 -19.01
N VAL A 274 3.09 21.67 -17.96
CA VAL A 274 2.93 23.01 -17.40
C VAL A 274 3.45 23.06 -15.96
N LYS A 275 4.10 24.16 -15.61
CA LYS A 275 4.72 24.35 -14.29
C LYS A 275 3.74 25.06 -13.34
N VAL A 276 3.61 24.53 -12.13
CA VAL A 276 2.85 25.15 -11.03
C VAL A 276 3.86 25.46 -9.93
N VAL A 277 4.01 26.74 -9.60
CA VAL A 277 5.06 27.21 -8.67
C VAL A 277 4.42 28.03 -7.56
N GLY A 278 4.82 27.71 -6.33
CA GLY A 278 4.42 28.44 -5.15
C GLY A 278 3.13 27.92 -4.53
N ARG A 279 3.00 28.25 -3.24
CA ARG A 279 1.93 27.78 -2.36
C ARG A 279 0.53 28.16 -2.87
N GLU A 280 0.36 29.41 -3.32
CA GLU A 280 -0.93 29.89 -3.83
C GLU A 280 -1.36 29.16 -5.10
N ALA A 281 -0.44 28.99 -6.06
CA ALA A 281 -0.73 28.34 -7.34
C ALA A 281 -0.97 26.82 -7.17
N LEU A 282 -0.25 26.15 -6.26
CA LEU A 282 -0.49 24.75 -5.92
C LEU A 282 -1.84 24.54 -5.21
N ASN A 283 -2.31 25.56 -4.49
CA ASN A 283 -3.65 25.60 -3.89
C ASN A 283 -4.02 24.30 -3.13
N ARG A 284 -3.18 23.92 -2.17
CA ARG A 284 -3.34 22.72 -1.31
C ARG A 284 -3.28 21.38 -2.06
N ALA A 285 -2.79 21.33 -3.30
CA ALA A 285 -2.53 20.09 -4.01
C ALA A 285 -1.18 19.48 -3.63
N THR A 286 -1.09 18.15 -3.66
CA THR A 286 0.09 17.37 -3.28
C THR A 286 0.49 16.38 -4.36
N GLU A 287 1.69 15.81 -4.24
CA GLU A 287 2.21 14.78 -5.15
C GLU A 287 1.16 13.72 -5.51
N GLY A 288 0.98 13.49 -6.81
CA GLY A 288 0.09 12.47 -7.35
C GLY A 288 -1.39 12.85 -7.46
N ASP A 289 -1.82 14.00 -6.90
CA ASP A 289 -3.19 14.46 -6.99
C ASP A 289 -3.62 14.62 -8.47
N ILE A 290 -4.88 14.30 -8.75
CA ILE A 290 -5.50 14.63 -10.04
C ILE A 290 -6.15 16.00 -9.89
N VAL A 291 -5.61 16.97 -10.61
CA VAL A 291 -5.98 18.39 -10.48
C VAL A 291 -6.57 18.92 -11.78
N ALA A 292 -7.39 19.96 -11.65
CA ALA A 292 -7.74 20.84 -12.76
C ALA A 292 -6.94 22.14 -12.63
N VAL A 293 -6.24 22.52 -13.69
CA VAL A 293 -5.39 23.71 -13.74
C VAL A 293 -5.86 24.70 -14.79
N GLU A 294 -5.76 25.99 -14.47
CA GLU A 294 -5.91 27.09 -15.43
C GLU A 294 -4.53 27.63 -15.81
N LEU A 295 -4.31 27.86 -17.11
CA LEU A 295 -3.09 28.48 -17.59
C LEU A 295 -3.04 29.96 -17.14
N VAL A 296 -1.84 30.42 -16.78
CA VAL A 296 -1.60 31.80 -16.37
C VAL A 296 -0.89 32.51 -17.52
N ASP A 297 -1.48 33.61 -18.00
CA ASP A 297 -0.89 34.46 -19.03
C ASP A 297 0.12 35.44 -18.40
N GLY A 298 1.40 35.38 -18.80
CA GLY A 298 2.45 36.30 -18.35
C GLY A 298 3.77 35.60 -17.96
N PRO A 299 4.82 36.37 -17.61
CA PRO A 299 6.00 35.78 -16.97
C PRO A 299 5.51 35.09 -15.69
N GLY A 300 5.84 33.81 -15.52
CA GLY A 300 5.43 33.05 -14.35
C GLY A 300 5.81 33.78 -13.06
N PRO A 301 5.15 33.46 -11.93
CA PRO A 301 5.51 34.07 -10.66
C PRO A 301 7.03 33.93 -10.51
N GLU A 302 7.73 35.05 -10.26
CA GLU A 302 9.16 34.98 -9.95
C GLU A 302 9.31 33.92 -8.84
N PRO A 303 10.30 33.01 -8.93
CA PRO A 303 10.53 32.04 -7.88
C PRO A 303 10.61 32.83 -6.58
N GLY A 304 9.53 32.75 -5.79
CA GLY A 304 9.37 33.68 -4.70
C GLY A 304 10.55 33.44 -3.78
N ARG A 305 11.19 34.52 -3.32
CA ARG A 305 12.10 34.47 -2.16
C ARG A 305 11.52 33.63 -1.01
N GLU A 306 10.19 33.47 -0.94
CA GLU A 306 9.48 32.59 -0.01
C GLU A 306 9.66 31.09 -0.26
N ALA A 307 9.72 30.61 -1.50
CA ALA A 307 9.95 29.19 -1.81
C ALA A 307 11.39 28.77 -1.49
N GLU A 308 12.36 29.66 -1.79
CA GLU A 308 13.78 29.47 -1.46
C GLU A 308 14.05 29.67 0.04
N ALA A 309 13.57 30.75 0.66
CA ALA A 309 13.79 31.00 2.09
C ALA A 309 13.09 29.98 3.01
N MET A 310 11.98 29.38 2.59
CA MET A 310 11.32 28.30 3.35
C MET A 310 11.96 26.94 3.09
N ALA A 311 12.42 26.65 1.87
CA ALA A 311 13.26 25.47 1.62
C ALA A 311 14.55 25.54 2.45
N GLU A 312 15.18 26.71 2.57
CA GLU A 312 16.33 26.96 3.45
C GLU A 312 15.95 26.81 4.94
N GLY A 313 14.85 27.42 5.39
CA GLY A 313 14.39 27.33 6.78
C GLY A 313 13.97 25.91 7.24
N GLU A 314 13.48 25.09 6.29
CA GLU A 314 13.14 23.68 6.47
C GLU A 314 14.37 22.75 6.32
N ALA A 315 15.39 23.14 5.54
CA ALA A 315 16.63 22.38 5.34
C ALA A 315 17.65 22.49 6.49
N GLU A 316 17.63 23.57 7.28
CA GLU A 316 18.57 23.80 8.39
C GLU A 316 18.49 22.80 9.57
N GLY A 317 17.62 21.78 9.51
CA GLY A 317 17.36 20.86 10.63
C GLY A 317 18.13 19.54 10.66
N VAL A 318 18.90 19.17 9.62
CA VAL A 318 19.53 17.84 9.56
C VAL A 318 20.94 17.93 8.99
N GLY A 319 21.93 17.50 9.78
CA GLY A 319 23.34 17.36 9.38
C GLY A 319 23.58 16.19 8.41
N ILE A 320 22.83 16.14 7.32
CA ILE A 320 23.16 15.32 6.15
C ILE A 320 23.90 16.27 5.20
N ALA A 321 25.09 15.86 4.75
CA ALA A 321 25.86 16.60 3.77
C ALA A 321 24.93 17.08 2.65
N SER A 322 24.88 18.39 2.45
CA SER A 322 24.18 19.01 1.34
C SER A 322 24.77 18.44 0.06
N VAL A 323 24.13 17.41 -0.50
CA VAL A 323 24.24 17.15 -1.92
C VAL A 323 23.45 18.28 -2.55
N ALA A 324 24.12 19.42 -2.68
CA ALA A 324 23.66 20.47 -3.56
C ALA A 324 23.54 19.78 -4.92
N GLU A 325 22.31 19.58 -5.37
CA GLU A 325 22.07 19.35 -6.79
C GLU A 325 22.65 20.58 -7.47
N ASN A 326 23.83 20.43 -8.07
CA ASN A 326 24.31 21.35 -9.06
C ASN A 326 23.27 21.30 -10.17
N ASP A 327 22.33 22.26 -10.16
CA ASP A 327 21.51 22.67 -11.31
C ASP A 327 22.40 23.28 -12.40
N ALA A 328 23.50 22.60 -12.72
CA ALA A 328 24.45 22.94 -13.77
C ALA A 328 24.13 22.10 -15.00
N ASP A 329 22.89 22.19 -15.49
CA ASP A 329 22.58 21.92 -16.90
C ASP A 329 21.26 22.57 -17.35
N ALA A 330 20.92 23.74 -16.80
CA ALA A 330 19.79 24.57 -17.27
C ALA A 330 20.19 25.49 -18.45
N SER A 331 21.03 25.00 -19.36
CA SER A 331 21.33 25.68 -20.62
C SER A 331 21.13 24.73 -21.79
N GLU A 332 20.18 25.10 -22.66
CA GLU A 332 19.77 24.44 -23.92
C GLU A 332 18.74 23.31 -23.69
N VAL A 333 17.42 23.51 -23.87
CA VAL A 333 16.72 23.81 -25.13
C VAL A 333 15.41 24.61 -24.88
N SER A 334 15.12 25.54 -25.78
CA SER A 334 13.93 26.40 -25.81
C SER A 334 12.59 25.65 -25.93
N ALA A 335 11.71 25.86 -24.95
CA ALA A 335 10.26 25.93 -25.10
C ALA A 335 9.73 26.95 -24.10
N SER A 336 8.78 27.82 -24.48
CA SER A 336 8.16 28.77 -23.55
C SER A 336 7.54 28.02 -22.37
N VAL A 337 8.18 28.06 -21.20
CA VAL A 337 7.64 27.40 -20.00
C VAL A 337 6.29 28.02 -19.68
N ARG A 338 5.23 27.21 -19.75
CA ARG A 338 3.86 27.65 -19.45
C ARG A 338 3.59 27.43 -17.97
N TYR A 339 3.01 28.44 -17.34
CA TYR A 339 2.64 28.39 -15.93
C TYR A 339 1.14 28.14 -15.78
N ALA A 340 0.77 27.45 -14.70
CA ALA A 340 -0.62 27.18 -14.38
C ALA A 340 -0.88 27.31 -12.88
N ARG A 341 -2.16 27.43 -12.52
CA ARG A 341 -2.64 27.40 -11.13
C ARG A 341 -3.70 26.32 -10.96
N VAL A 342 -3.70 25.66 -9.81
CA VAL A 342 -4.70 24.66 -9.42
C VAL A 342 -5.98 25.35 -8.97
N ILE A 343 -7.08 25.05 -9.65
CA ILE A 343 -8.41 25.58 -9.33
C ILE A 343 -9.29 24.57 -8.59
N CYS A 344 -9.03 23.27 -8.75
CA CYS A 344 -9.79 22.20 -8.16
C CYS A 344 -8.94 20.94 -8.05
N ILE A 345 -9.15 20.19 -6.96
CA ILE A 345 -8.54 18.88 -6.76
C ILE A 345 -9.64 17.85 -7.01
N LEU A 346 -9.56 17.18 -8.15
CA LEU A 346 -10.59 16.25 -8.62
C LEU A 346 -10.51 14.91 -7.89
N ARG A 347 -9.28 14.47 -7.57
CA ARG A 347 -9.03 13.26 -6.79
C ARG A 347 -7.73 13.42 -5.99
N ARG A 348 -7.81 13.19 -4.68
CA ARG A 348 -6.66 13.13 -3.78
C ARG A 348 -5.85 11.86 -3.99
N ALA A 349 -4.54 11.95 -3.80
CA ALA A 349 -3.60 10.83 -3.82
C ALA A 349 -2.87 10.68 -2.48
N TRP A 350 -3.51 11.08 -1.38
CA TRP A 350 -2.94 10.89 -0.04
C TRP A 350 -2.78 9.41 0.29
N ASN A 351 -1.68 9.07 0.95
CA ASN A 351 -1.43 7.70 1.38
C ASN A 351 -2.38 7.35 2.53
N GLU A 352 -3.38 6.50 2.26
CA GLU A 352 -4.34 6.02 3.26
C GLU A 352 -3.69 5.24 4.42
N LYS A 353 -2.50 4.66 4.20
CA LYS A 353 -1.72 3.98 5.25
C LYS A 353 -0.84 4.95 6.05
N GLY A 354 -0.88 6.24 5.72
CA GLY A 354 -0.11 7.29 6.37
C GLY A 354 1.31 7.45 5.84
N TYR A 355 1.94 8.55 6.23
CA TYR A 355 3.29 8.95 5.87
C TYR A 355 4.23 8.73 7.05
N CYS A 356 5.42 8.19 6.80
CA CYS A 356 6.47 8.04 7.81
C CYS A 356 7.25 9.36 7.96
N GLY A 357 7.65 9.69 9.19
CA GLY A 357 8.40 10.92 9.47
C GLY A 357 8.71 11.07 10.96
N SER A 358 9.05 12.27 11.38
CA SER A 358 9.35 12.60 12.77
C SER A 358 8.75 13.96 13.14
N ILE A 359 8.65 14.25 14.44
CA ILE A 359 8.20 15.57 14.90
C ILE A 359 9.33 16.58 14.68
N GLN A 360 9.02 17.73 14.09
CA GLN A 360 9.99 18.78 13.86
C GLN A 360 10.43 19.37 15.21
N PRO A 361 11.75 19.34 15.55
CA PRO A 361 12.22 19.80 16.85
C PRO A 361 11.86 21.26 17.18
N LYS A 362 11.84 22.12 16.14
CA LYS A 362 11.47 23.55 16.27
C LYS A 362 10.02 23.75 16.72
N SER A 363 9.14 22.77 16.49
CA SER A 363 7.71 22.83 16.85
C SER A 363 7.40 22.31 18.26
N LEU A 364 8.37 21.67 18.92
CA LEU A 364 8.17 21.11 20.25
C LEU A 364 8.02 22.21 21.31
N PRO A 365 7.18 22.00 22.34
CA PRO A 365 7.13 22.87 23.50
C PRO A 365 8.50 23.03 24.15
N LYS A 366 8.90 24.28 24.41
CA LYS A 366 10.15 24.58 25.13
C LYS A 366 10.07 24.29 26.63
N ASP A 367 8.86 24.31 27.18
CA ASP A 367 8.60 24.02 28.58
C ASP A 367 8.52 22.50 28.83
N GLN A 368 9.34 22.00 29.76
CA GLN A 368 9.43 20.58 30.07
C GLN A 368 8.13 20.05 30.71
N ALA A 369 7.40 20.88 31.48
CA ALA A 369 6.13 20.46 32.07
C ALA A 369 5.05 20.24 30.99
N THR A 370 5.01 21.10 29.97
CA THR A 370 4.12 20.93 28.81
C THR A 370 4.52 19.74 27.94
N LEU A 371 5.83 19.53 27.73
CA LEU A 371 6.33 18.40 26.93
C LEU A 371 6.01 17.03 27.56
N MET A 372 6.01 16.97 28.90
CA MET A 372 5.72 15.77 29.69
C MET A 372 4.24 15.68 30.12
N SER A 373 3.40 16.66 29.75
CA SER A 373 1.99 16.66 30.12
C SER A 373 1.21 15.65 29.28
N THR A 374 0.52 14.73 29.94
CA THR A 374 -0.37 13.76 29.30
C THR A 374 -1.84 14.19 29.29
N GLY A 375 -2.16 15.30 29.97
CA GLY A 375 -3.55 15.72 30.18
C GLY A 375 -4.13 16.57 29.06
N ARG A 376 -3.32 17.37 28.36
CA ARG A 376 -3.78 18.28 27.31
C ARG A 376 -3.05 18.01 25.99
N PRO A 377 -3.76 17.84 24.86
CA PRO A 377 -3.12 17.68 23.57
C PRO A 377 -2.42 18.97 23.15
N VAL A 378 -1.21 18.81 22.60
CA VAL A 378 -0.39 19.89 22.09
C VAL A 378 -0.28 19.77 20.57
N GLY A 379 -0.42 20.90 19.87
CA GLY A 379 -0.19 20.97 18.43
C GLY A 379 1.30 21.04 18.09
N VAL A 380 1.78 20.10 17.28
CA VAL A 380 3.17 20.04 16.80
C VAL A 380 3.20 19.84 15.28
N LEU A 381 4.35 20.08 14.65
CA LEU A 381 4.55 19.86 13.22
C LEU A 381 5.27 18.53 13.00
N PHE A 382 4.67 17.68 12.20
CA PHE A 382 5.25 16.45 11.67
C PHE A 382 5.98 16.76 10.37
N GLN A 383 7.23 16.32 10.27
CA GLN A 383 8.04 16.37 9.06
C GLN A 383 8.02 15.00 8.38
N PRO A 384 7.35 14.88 7.22
CA PRO A 384 7.36 13.66 6.44
C PRO A 384 8.77 13.33 5.94
N SER A 385 9.10 12.05 5.86
CA SER A 385 10.35 11.57 5.27
C SER A 385 10.37 11.79 3.76
N ASP A 386 9.20 11.77 3.10
CA ASP A 386 9.03 12.22 1.72
C ASP A 386 8.73 13.73 1.70
N ARG A 387 9.74 14.54 1.36
CA ARG A 387 9.63 16.01 1.36
C ARG A 387 8.76 16.58 0.24
N ARG A 388 8.18 15.74 -0.62
CA ARG A 388 7.13 16.17 -1.56
C ARG A 388 5.79 16.42 -0.88
N LEU A 389 5.62 15.99 0.38
CA LEU A 389 4.52 16.39 1.25
C LEU A 389 5.03 17.49 2.20
N PRO A 390 4.29 18.61 2.36
CA PRO A 390 4.65 19.65 3.32
C PRO A 390 4.50 19.15 4.76
N LEU A 391 4.99 19.94 5.72
CA LEU A 391 4.80 19.68 7.14
C LEU A 391 3.32 19.50 7.47
N VAL A 392 3.00 18.53 8.33
CA VAL A 392 1.62 18.23 8.74
C VAL A 392 1.43 18.62 10.20
N ARG A 393 0.36 19.34 10.52
CA ARG A 393 0.02 19.67 11.90
C ARG A 393 -0.68 18.48 12.55
N ILE A 394 -0.12 17.97 13.64
CA ILE A 394 -0.73 16.91 14.45
C ILE A 394 -0.98 17.40 15.88
N ARG A 395 -1.95 16.80 16.57
CA ARG A 395 -2.18 17.03 18.00
C ARG A 395 -1.87 15.75 18.76
N THR A 396 -1.07 15.84 19.81
CA THR A 396 -0.67 14.67 20.60
C THR A 396 -0.52 15.02 22.08
N ARG A 397 -0.84 14.05 22.94
CA ARG A 397 -0.65 14.10 24.40
C ARG A 397 0.67 13.46 24.84
N GLN A 398 1.45 12.91 23.91
CA GLN A 398 2.68 12.15 24.17
C GLN A 398 3.89 12.74 23.44
N CYS A 399 3.98 14.07 23.35
CA CYS A 399 5.11 14.77 22.71
C CYS A 399 6.47 14.29 23.26
N GLY A 400 6.59 14.12 24.58
CA GLY A 400 7.82 13.67 25.22
C GLY A 400 8.29 12.28 24.81
N VAL A 401 7.37 11.39 24.41
CA VAL A 401 7.68 10.02 23.95
C VAL A 401 7.99 10.03 22.44
N LEU A 402 7.21 10.77 21.65
CA LEU A 402 7.30 10.74 20.19
C LEU A 402 8.43 11.60 19.60
N LYS A 403 9.03 12.52 20.37
CA LYS A 403 10.03 13.48 19.88
C LYS A 403 11.24 12.84 19.18
N ASP A 404 11.67 11.67 19.65
CA ASP A 404 12.86 10.96 19.17
C ASP A 404 12.48 9.68 18.40
N GLN A 405 11.23 9.59 17.95
CA GLN A 405 10.67 8.41 17.29
C GLN A 405 10.35 8.71 15.82
N ARG A 406 10.50 7.69 14.97
CA ARG A 406 9.84 7.63 13.67
C ARG A 406 8.38 7.28 13.89
N ILE A 407 7.48 8.06 13.32
CA ILE A 407 6.04 7.90 13.47
C ILE A 407 5.35 7.88 12.11
N ILE A 408 4.16 7.29 12.07
CA ILE A 408 3.24 7.33 10.93
C ILE A 408 2.11 8.31 11.22
N VAL A 409 1.85 9.20 10.28
CA VAL A 409 0.77 10.20 10.33
C VAL A 409 -0.09 10.10 9.08
N VAL A 410 -1.40 10.03 9.26
CA VAL A 410 -2.37 10.13 8.16
C VAL A 410 -2.80 11.60 8.03
N VAL A 411 -2.86 12.08 6.79
CA VAL A 411 -3.37 13.43 6.50
C VAL A 411 -4.90 13.36 6.40
N ASP A 412 -5.57 14.18 7.20
CA ASP A 412 -7.04 14.18 7.32
C ASP A 412 -7.66 15.23 6.42
N GLU A 413 -7.18 16.47 6.52
CA GLU A 413 -7.74 17.60 5.79
C GLU A 413 -6.72 18.73 5.62
N TRP A 414 -7.03 19.67 4.72
CA TRP A 414 -6.25 20.89 4.57
C TRP A 414 -7.17 22.09 4.41
N ASP A 415 -7.41 22.77 5.52
CA ASP A 415 -8.24 23.98 5.56
C ASP A 415 -7.61 25.13 4.77
N ALA A 416 -8.45 25.95 4.13
CA ALA A 416 -8.00 27.08 3.33
C ALA A 416 -7.29 28.17 4.16
N ASN A 417 -7.59 28.26 5.46
CA ASN A 417 -6.97 29.23 6.38
C ASN A 417 -5.76 28.66 7.13
N SER A 418 -5.36 27.42 6.85
CA SER A 418 -4.20 26.78 7.49
C SER A 418 -3.01 26.69 6.54
N ALA A 419 -1.79 26.96 7.04
CA ALA A 419 -0.56 26.77 6.27
C ALA A 419 -0.22 25.32 6.01
N TYR A 420 -0.57 24.47 6.97
CA TYR A 420 -0.23 23.07 6.97
C TYR A 420 -1.51 22.24 6.93
N PRO A 421 -1.52 21.10 6.23
CA PRO A 421 -2.57 20.12 6.40
C PRO A 421 -2.62 19.66 7.86
N SER A 422 -3.80 19.25 8.34
CA SER A 422 -3.94 18.54 9.60
C SER A 422 -3.93 17.04 9.37
N GLY A 423 -3.39 16.32 10.35
CA GLY A 423 -3.39 14.88 10.39
C GLY A 423 -3.42 14.35 11.81
N HIS A 424 -3.55 13.04 11.94
CA HIS A 424 -3.51 12.34 13.21
C HIS A 424 -2.39 11.31 13.23
N TYR A 425 -1.92 11.01 14.43
CA TYR A 425 -0.90 10.00 14.67
C TYR A 425 -1.51 8.60 14.53
N VAL A 426 -0.80 7.67 13.89
CA VAL A 426 -1.25 6.27 13.81
C VAL A 426 -0.43 5.41 14.77
N ARG A 427 0.89 5.36 14.58
CA ARG A 427 1.79 4.53 15.39
C ARG A 427 3.22 5.03 15.31
N ALA A 428 4.00 4.73 16.36
CA ALA A 428 5.44 4.80 16.35
C ALA A 428 6.02 3.55 15.66
N LEU A 429 7.09 3.76 14.90
CA LEU A 429 7.89 2.71 14.25
C LEU A 429 9.07 2.30 15.14
N GLY A 430 9.65 3.25 15.87
CA GLY A 430 10.80 3.07 16.75
C GLY A 430 11.68 4.32 16.80
N GLU A 431 12.88 4.18 17.38
CA GLU A 431 13.82 5.29 17.57
C GLU A 431 14.45 5.76 16.25
N ILE A 432 14.67 7.08 16.13
CA ILE A 432 15.34 7.65 14.96
C ILE A 432 16.79 7.15 14.90
N GLY A 433 17.19 6.62 13.74
CA GLY A 433 18.54 6.06 13.53
C GLY A 433 18.71 4.59 13.92
N ASP A 434 17.70 3.97 14.53
CA ASP A 434 17.68 2.52 14.71
C ASP A 434 17.48 1.82 13.35
N ARG A 435 18.23 0.74 13.10
CA ARG A 435 18.27 0.08 11.80
C ARG A 435 16.93 -0.56 11.43
N GLU A 436 16.31 -1.29 12.37
CA GLU A 436 15.01 -1.93 12.12
C GLU A 436 13.92 -0.88 11.88
N THR A 437 14.00 0.23 12.63
CA THR A 437 13.09 1.36 12.46
C THR A 437 13.21 2.01 11.08
N GLU A 438 14.42 2.37 10.64
CA GLU A 438 14.64 2.99 9.32
C GLU A 438 14.30 2.01 8.18
N THR A 439 14.47 0.70 8.40
CA THR A 439 14.04 -0.35 7.46
C THR A 439 12.51 -0.36 7.31
N LYS A 440 11.76 -0.27 8.43
CA LYS A 440 10.30 -0.17 8.38
C LYS A 440 9.82 1.12 7.72
N VAL A 441 10.53 2.24 7.92
CA VAL A 441 10.24 3.51 7.24
C VAL A 441 10.32 3.35 5.73
N ILE A 442 11.43 2.82 5.19
CA ILE A 442 11.61 2.71 3.74
C ILE A 442 10.63 1.71 3.12
N LEU A 443 10.33 0.59 3.79
CA LEU A 443 9.34 -0.39 3.35
C LEU A 443 7.95 0.24 3.25
N HIS A 444 7.52 0.94 4.30
CA HIS A 444 6.21 1.59 4.34
C HIS A 444 6.08 2.69 3.28
N GLN A 445 7.11 3.51 3.08
CA GLN A 445 7.13 4.56 2.05
C GLN A 445 6.93 4.01 0.64
N HIS A 446 7.46 2.82 0.35
CA HIS A 446 7.35 2.18 -0.95
C HIS A 446 6.18 1.19 -1.05
N GLY A 447 5.32 1.13 -0.02
CA GLY A 447 4.15 0.25 0.01
C GLY A 447 4.50 -1.24 0.08
N VAL A 448 5.70 -1.58 0.54
CA VAL A 448 6.14 -2.96 0.76
C VAL A 448 5.63 -3.43 2.12
N SER A 449 5.05 -4.64 2.17
CA SER A 449 4.55 -5.22 3.41
C SER A 449 5.65 -5.37 4.46
N ASP A 450 5.33 -5.09 5.72
CA ASP A 450 6.25 -5.28 6.83
C ASP A 450 6.49 -6.79 7.05
N PRO A 451 7.75 -7.26 7.08
CA PRO A 451 8.04 -8.68 7.33
C PRO A 451 7.49 -9.17 8.67
N ASP A 452 7.35 -8.29 9.68
CA ASP A 452 6.85 -8.66 11.01
C ASP A 452 5.37 -9.05 11.00
N GLU A 453 4.59 -8.59 10.01
CA GLU A 453 3.19 -8.99 9.83
C GLU A 453 3.07 -10.44 9.34
N GLY A 454 4.11 -10.99 8.70
CA GLY A 454 4.14 -12.35 8.19
C GLY A 454 3.13 -12.62 7.07
N PHE A 455 2.75 -13.89 6.92
CA PHE A 455 1.65 -14.32 6.05
C PHE A 455 0.47 -14.76 6.92
N SER A 456 -0.75 -14.53 6.45
CA SER A 456 -1.95 -14.90 7.22
C SER A 456 -2.10 -16.43 7.35
N PRO A 457 -2.83 -16.92 8.36
CA PRO A 457 -3.13 -18.35 8.49
C PRO A 457 -3.79 -18.95 7.24
N ALA A 458 -4.66 -18.18 6.58
CA ALA A 458 -5.31 -18.59 5.33
C ALA A 458 -4.30 -18.80 4.18
N VAL A 459 -3.26 -17.97 4.10
CA VAL A 459 -2.15 -18.15 3.15
C VAL A 459 -1.35 -19.41 3.50
N HIS A 460 -1.01 -19.60 4.77
CA HIS A 460 -0.28 -20.78 5.23
C HIS A 460 -1.04 -22.09 5.01
N ALA A 461 -2.38 -22.08 5.14
CA ALA A 461 -3.23 -23.23 4.84
C ALA A 461 -3.20 -23.65 3.36
N CYS A 462 -2.74 -22.77 2.45
CA CYS A 462 -2.54 -23.11 1.04
C CYS A 462 -1.20 -23.83 0.78
N VAL A 463 -0.28 -23.85 1.75
CA VAL A 463 1.02 -24.51 1.62
C VAL A 463 0.81 -26.03 1.80
N PRO A 464 1.41 -26.89 0.94
CA PRO A 464 1.35 -28.33 1.13
C PRO A 464 1.91 -28.77 2.49
N GLU A 465 1.47 -29.94 2.96
CA GLU A 465 2.03 -30.53 4.18
C GLU A 465 3.53 -30.78 4.04
N LEU A 466 4.27 -30.45 5.11
CA LEU A 466 5.72 -30.61 5.20
C LEU A 466 6.07 -31.84 6.07
N PRO A 467 7.10 -32.62 5.72
CA PRO A 467 7.98 -32.46 4.56
C PRO A 467 7.31 -32.91 3.25
N TRP A 468 7.52 -32.14 2.18
CA TRP A 468 6.96 -32.46 0.87
C TRP A 468 8.00 -33.12 -0.05
N SER A 469 7.58 -34.12 -0.81
CA SER A 469 8.40 -34.81 -1.80
C SER A 469 7.60 -35.13 -3.06
N VAL A 470 8.27 -35.19 -4.21
CA VAL A 470 7.64 -35.60 -5.48
C VAL A 470 7.05 -37.01 -5.33
N PRO A 471 5.73 -37.19 -5.57
CA PRO A 471 5.10 -38.51 -5.53
C PRO A 471 5.67 -39.46 -6.59
N ARG A 472 5.67 -40.76 -6.31
CA ARG A 472 6.12 -41.79 -7.26
C ARG A 472 5.22 -41.89 -8.49
N ASP A 473 3.92 -41.78 -8.27
CA ASP A 473 2.93 -41.73 -9.35
C ASP A 473 2.65 -40.27 -9.68
N LEU A 474 2.98 -39.87 -10.90
CA LEU A 474 2.76 -38.51 -11.37
C LEU A 474 1.31 -38.43 -11.82
N ASN A 475 0.45 -37.80 -11.01
CA ASN A 475 -0.96 -37.57 -11.34
C ASN A 475 -1.18 -36.77 -12.65
N ASP A 476 -0.14 -36.19 -13.23
CA ASP A 476 -0.18 -35.37 -14.45
C ASP A 476 0.47 -36.12 -15.62
N PRO A 477 -0.31 -36.65 -16.58
CA PRO A 477 0.23 -37.38 -17.73
C PRO A 477 1.04 -36.48 -18.67
N ASN A 478 0.93 -35.15 -18.55
CA ASN A 478 1.71 -34.19 -19.33
C ASN A 478 3.05 -33.83 -18.66
N ARG A 479 3.35 -34.38 -17.48
CA ARG A 479 4.61 -34.16 -16.78
C ARG A 479 5.64 -35.20 -17.17
N ARG A 480 6.73 -34.77 -17.80
CA ARG A 480 7.83 -35.65 -18.23
C ARG A 480 8.82 -35.89 -17.10
N ASP A 481 9.24 -37.14 -16.91
CA ASP A 481 10.37 -37.46 -16.04
C ASP A 481 11.68 -37.25 -16.82
N ILE A 482 12.48 -36.26 -16.40
CA ILE A 482 13.79 -35.97 -16.99
C ILE A 482 14.90 -36.00 -15.93
N LYS A 483 14.71 -36.75 -14.84
CA LYS A 483 15.70 -36.88 -13.74
C LYS A 483 17.05 -37.47 -14.17
N GLY A 484 17.08 -38.17 -15.30
CA GLY A 484 18.29 -38.67 -15.93
C GLY A 484 19.14 -37.59 -16.60
N MET A 485 18.57 -36.43 -16.91
CA MET A 485 19.27 -35.31 -17.54
C MET A 485 20.25 -34.65 -16.56
N CYS A 486 21.42 -34.21 -17.06
CA CYS A 486 22.39 -33.47 -16.25
C CYS A 486 21.93 -32.01 -16.09
N VAL A 487 21.06 -31.78 -15.12
CA VAL A 487 20.56 -30.45 -14.75
C VAL A 487 21.38 -29.89 -13.58
N PHE A 488 21.76 -28.62 -13.62
CA PHE A 488 22.48 -27.93 -12.56
C PHE A 488 22.11 -26.44 -12.50
N SER A 489 22.25 -25.79 -11.34
CA SER A 489 22.01 -24.35 -11.19
C SER A 489 23.31 -23.56 -11.00
N VAL A 490 23.29 -22.26 -11.33
CA VAL A 490 24.40 -21.33 -11.12
C VAL A 490 23.87 -20.03 -10.53
N ASP A 491 24.14 -19.82 -9.24
CA ASP A 491 23.48 -18.78 -8.44
C ASP A 491 24.50 -17.90 -7.68
N PRO A 492 24.07 -16.73 -7.16
CA PRO A 492 24.85 -15.99 -6.18
C PRO A 492 25.17 -16.82 -4.91
N PRO A 493 26.29 -16.55 -4.22
CA PRO A 493 26.58 -17.17 -2.94
C PRO A 493 25.45 -16.95 -1.92
N GLY A 494 24.98 -18.03 -1.28
CA GLY A 494 23.93 -17.95 -0.26
C GLY A 494 22.50 -17.97 -0.79
N CYS A 495 22.29 -18.09 -2.12
CA CYS A 495 20.97 -18.28 -2.72
C CYS A 495 20.26 -19.51 -2.14
N ARG A 496 18.99 -19.36 -1.78
CA ARG A 496 18.12 -20.44 -1.25
C ARG A 496 16.88 -20.68 -2.11
N ASP A 497 16.53 -19.68 -2.90
CA ASP A 497 15.39 -19.56 -3.81
C ASP A 497 15.86 -19.81 -5.24
N ILE A 498 16.43 -20.98 -5.48
CA ILE A 498 16.91 -21.39 -6.81
C ILE A 498 15.71 -21.58 -7.74
N ASP A 499 15.44 -20.58 -8.58
CA ASP A 499 14.31 -20.52 -9.51
C ASP A 499 14.61 -21.20 -10.85
N ASP A 500 15.86 -21.12 -11.31
CA ASP A 500 16.29 -21.66 -12.59
C ASP A 500 17.41 -22.70 -12.46
N ALA A 501 17.36 -23.67 -13.35
CA ALA A 501 18.43 -24.63 -13.58
C ALA A 501 18.61 -24.85 -15.08
N LEU A 502 19.81 -25.26 -15.46
CA LEU A 502 20.24 -25.36 -16.84
C LEU A 502 20.70 -26.78 -17.15
N SER A 503 20.57 -27.17 -18.41
CA SER A 503 21.22 -28.36 -18.96
C SER A 503 21.71 -28.08 -20.38
N ALA A 504 22.79 -28.75 -20.77
CA ALA A 504 23.32 -28.66 -22.12
C ALA A 504 24.04 -29.95 -22.50
N ARG A 505 23.67 -30.53 -23.64
CA ARG A 505 24.31 -31.73 -24.18
C ARG A 505 24.35 -31.68 -25.70
N PHE A 506 25.35 -32.34 -26.29
CA PHE A 506 25.27 -32.64 -27.72
C PHE A 506 24.11 -33.59 -28.00
N VAL A 507 23.47 -33.41 -29.14
CA VAL A 507 22.43 -34.32 -29.64
C VAL A 507 22.81 -34.82 -31.02
N ALA A 508 22.57 -36.11 -31.27
CA ALA A 508 22.71 -36.67 -32.60
C ALA A 508 21.52 -36.21 -33.48
N PRO A 509 21.71 -36.00 -34.80
CA PRO A 509 20.62 -35.58 -35.70
C PRO A 509 19.39 -36.50 -35.65
N GLU A 510 19.59 -37.79 -35.38
CA GLU A 510 18.54 -38.81 -35.33
C GLU A 510 17.67 -38.70 -34.06
N GLU A 511 18.14 -38.03 -33.01
CA GLU A 511 17.37 -37.77 -31.79
C GLU A 511 16.35 -36.64 -31.97
N ILE A 512 16.36 -35.98 -33.14
CA ILE A 512 15.53 -34.82 -33.40
C ILE A 512 14.29 -35.25 -34.20
N PRO A 513 13.07 -35.01 -33.69
CA PRO A 513 11.83 -35.36 -34.37
C PRO A 513 11.51 -34.38 -35.51
N LEU A 514 12.31 -34.41 -36.57
CA LEU A 514 12.13 -33.62 -37.80
C LEU A 514 11.77 -34.52 -38.99
N ASP A 515 11.29 -33.91 -40.07
CA ASP A 515 11.14 -34.62 -41.33
C ASP A 515 12.51 -34.99 -41.94
N ALA A 516 12.51 -35.95 -42.87
CA ALA A 516 13.73 -36.51 -43.43
C ALA A 516 14.58 -35.49 -44.23
N MET A 517 13.96 -34.43 -44.77
CA MET A 517 14.65 -33.42 -45.58
C MET A 517 15.29 -32.35 -44.69
N GLU A 518 14.61 -31.93 -43.62
CA GLU A 518 15.16 -31.08 -42.57
C GLU A 518 16.31 -31.78 -41.84
N ALA A 519 16.15 -33.05 -41.46
CA ALA A 519 17.21 -33.83 -40.80
C ALA A 519 18.49 -33.92 -41.65
N ALA A 520 18.36 -34.08 -42.98
CA ALA A 520 19.49 -34.13 -43.90
C ALA A 520 20.19 -32.77 -44.06
N SER A 521 19.43 -31.68 -44.15
CA SER A 521 19.98 -30.32 -44.15
C SER A 521 20.68 -29.99 -42.83
N LEU A 522 20.16 -30.52 -41.73
CA LEU A 522 20.67 -30.28 -40.40
C LEU A 522 21.99 -31.00 -40.11
N ALA A 523 22.10 -32.27 -40.54
CA ALA A 523 23.34 -33.04 -40.47
C ALA A 523 24.48 -32.36 -41.26
N ALA A 524 24.17 -31.59 -42.30
CA ALA A 524 25.13 -30.80 -43.06
C ALA A 524 25.50 -29.45 -42.40
N SER A 525 24.71 -28.97 -41.43
CA SER A 525 24.84 -27.62 -40.85
C SER A 525 25.87 -27.49 -39.73
N GLY A 526 26.29 -28.61 -39.11
CA GLY A 526 27.27 -28.63 -38.01
C GLY A 526 26.81 -29.46 -36.82
N LYS A 527 27.56 -29.39 -35.71
CA LYS A 527 27.20 -30.10 -34.47
C LYS A 527 26.02 -29.41 -33.78
N LEU A 528 25.15 -30.22 -33.18
CA LEU A 528 23.91 -29.76 -32.55
C LEU A 528 23.96 -29.92 -31.05
N VAL A 529 23.41 -28.94 -30.34
CA VAL A 529 23.29 -28.93 -28.90
C VAL A 529 21.83 -28.78 -28.50
N GLU A 530 21.40 -29.56 -27.52
CA GLU A 530 20.14 -29.38 -26.82
C GLU A 530 20.43 -28.60 -25.53
N LEU A 531 19.80 -27.43 -25.40
CA LEU A 531 19.87 -26.57 -24.23
C LEU A 531 18.53 -26.61 -23.51
N GLY A 532 18.57 -26.94 -22.22
CA GLY A 532 17.40 -26.89 -21.35
C GLY A 532 17.47 -25.73 -20.38
N VAL A 533 16.37 -24.99 -20.27
CA VAL A 533 16.10 -24.09 -19.14
C VAL A 533 14.95 -24.70 -18.37
N HIS A 534 15.16 -24.91 -17.08
CA HIS A 534 14.23 -25.56 -16.17
C HIS A 534 13.87 -24.56 -15.08
N ILE A 535 12.63 -24.09 -15.08
CA ILE A 535 12.14 -23.09 -14.12
C ILE A 535 11.30 -23.78 -13.07
N ALA A 536 11.39 -23.38 -11.80
CA ALA A 536 10.57 -23.89 -10.71
C ALA A 536 9.06 -23.85 -11.07
N ASP A 537 8.34 -24.98 -10.91
CA ASP A 537 6.91 -25.08 -11.26
C ASP A 537 6.00 -24.55 -10.14
N VAL A 538 6.12 -23.25 -9.84
CA VAL A 538 5.31 -22.56 -8.82
C VAL A 538 3.80 -22.72 -9.09
N THR A 539 3.40 -22.78 -10.36
CA THR A 539 1.98 -22.96 -10.78
C THR A 539 1.38 -24.29 -10.35
N HIS A 540 2.21 -25.27 -9.96
CA HIS A 540 1.72 -26.50 -9.36
C HIS A 540 1.09 -26.24 -7.99
N PHE A 541 1.66 -25.32 -7.20
CA PHE A 541 1.28 -25.05 -5.81
C PHE A 541 0.42 -23.78 -5.66
N LEU A 542 0.70 -22.75 -6.44
CA LEU A 542 -0.06 -21.50 -6.45
C LEU A 542 -1.26 -21.63 -7.41
N LYS A 543 -2.49 -21.57 -6.87
CA LYS A 543 -3.73 -21.69 -7.65
C LYS A 543 -4.52 -20.38 -7.67
N PRO A 544 -5.13 -20.01 -8.81
CA PRO A 544 -5.90 -18.78 -8.93
C PRO A 544 -6.99 -18.64 -7.86
N ASN A 545 -7.23 -17.42 -7.40
CA ASN A 545 -8.28 -17.05 -6.44
C ASN A 545 -8.13 -17.72 -5.05
N THR A 546 -6.96 -18.25 -4.71
CA THR A 546 -6.65 -18.69 -3.34
C THR A 546 -6.13 -17.53 -2.50
N ALA A 547 -6.14 -17.66 -1.17
CA ALA A 547 -5.56 -16.64 -0.29
C ALA A 547 -4.09 -16.36 -0.61
N MET A 548 -3.32 -17.40 -0.95
CA MET A 548 -1.92 -17.29 -1.36
C MET A 548 -1.75 -16.55 -2.70
N ASP A 549 -2.63 -16.76 -3.68
CA ASP A 549 -2.63 -16.03 -4.95
C ASP A 549 -2.98 -14.56 -4.79
N LEU A 550 -3.98 -14.24 -3.97
CA LEU A 550 -4.34 -12.86 -3.64
C LEU A 550 -3.18 -12.12 -2.94
N GLU A 551 -2.50 -12.78 -2.00
CA GLU A 551 -1.36 -12.20 -1.29
C GLU A 551 -0.13 -12.06 -2.20
N ALA A 552 0.16 -13.06 -3.03
CA ALA A 552 1.23 -12.99 -4.03
C ALA A 552 0.98 -11.87 -5.04
N SER A 553 -0.26 -11.72 -5.52
CA SER A 553 -0.66 -10.62 -6.41
C SER A 553 -0.54 -9.26 -5.73
N ARG A 554 -0.80 -9.16 -4.43
CA ARG A 554 -0.64 -7.93 -3.64
C ARG A 554 0.83 -7.56 -3.47
N ARG A 555 1.71 -8.54 -3.20
CA ARG A 555 3.16 -8.32 -3.04
C ARG A 555 3.87 -8.10 -4.39
N CYS A 556 3.38 -8.74 -5.46
CA CYS A 556 3.87 -8.72 -6.83
C CYS A 556 5.28 -9.27 -7.05
N THR A 557 6.23 -8.98 -6.17
CA THR A 557 7.63 -9.40 -6.26
C THR A 557 8.26 -9.54 -4.88
N SER A 558 9.36 -10.30 -4.79
CA SER A 558 10.19 -10.32 -3.59
C SER A 558 11.08 -9.08 -3.57
N VAL A 559 11.15 -8.39 -2.44
CA VAL A 559 11.95 -7.16 -2.30
C VAL A 559 13.26 -7.49 -1.58
N TYR A 560 14.38 -7.16 -2.22
CA TYR A 560 15.72 -7.41 -1.68
C TYR A 560 16.28 -6.12 -1.06
N LEU A 561 16.62 -6.19 0.22
CA LEU A 561 17.37 -5.19 0.96
C LEU A 561 18.81 -5.68 1.17
N VAL A 562 19.65 -4.83 1.75
CA VAL A 562 21.06 -5.15 2.01
C VAL A 562 21.22 -6.35 2.95
N ASP A 563 20.40 -6.43 3.99
CA ASP A 563 20.51 -7.42 5.06
C ASP A 563 19.44 -8.53 4.99
N ARG A 564 18.35 -8.32 4.24
CA ARG A 564 17.21 -9.26 4.19
C ARG A 564 16.46 -9.24 2.86
N ARG A 565 15.66 -10.28 2.67
CA ARG A 565 14.69 -10.41 1.58
C ARG A 565 13.28 -10.47 2.16
N ILE A 566 12.36 -9.73 1.55
CA ILE A 566 10.93 -9.78 1.85
C ILE A 566 10.27 -10.68 0.80
N ASP A 567 9.83 -11.86 1.24
CA ASP A 567 9.35 -12.89 0.33
C ASP A 567 7.96 -12.57 -0.26
N MET A 568 7.80 -12.80 -1.56
CA MET A 568 6.49 -12.80 -2.23
C MET A 568 5.62 -13.99 -1.80
N LEU A 569 6.23 -15.16 -1.61
CA LEU A 569 5.56 -16.42 -1.26
C LEU A 569 6.09 -16.96 0.08
N PRO A 570 5.31 -17.77 0.82
CA PRO A 570 5.76 -18.32 2.09
C PRO A 570 7.08 -19.10 1.97
N LYS A 571 7.98 -18.91 2.94
CA LYS A 571 9.32 -19.54 2.96
C LYS A 571 9.35 -21.04 2.66
N PRO A 572 8.43 -21.89 3.17
CA PRO A 572 8.45 -23.31 2.81
C PRO A 572 8.29 -23.56 1.31
N LEU A 573 7.55 -22.70 0.62
CA LEU A 573 7.35 -22.80 -0.82
C LEU A 573 8.60 -22.34 -1.57
N THR A 574 9.13 -21.18 -1.21
CA THR A 574 10.25 -20.52 -1.90
C THR A 574 11.60 -21.18 -1.63
N GLU A 575 11.92 -21.49 -0.37
CA GLU A 575 13.26 -21.99 0.04
C GLU A 575 13.39 -23.52 -0.01
N ASP A 576 12.27 -24.25 -0.18
CA ASP A 576 12.30 -25.71 -0.17
C ASP A 576 11.52 -26.37 -1.31
N ILE A 577 10.19 -26.23 -1.33
CA ILE A 577 9.31 -27.01 -2.23
C ILE A 577 9.54 -26.67 -3.71
N CYS A 578 9.61 -25.39 -4.05
CA CYS A 578 9.79 -24.92 -5.42
C CYS A 578 11.27 -24.78 -5.79
N SER A 579 12.14 -24.49 -4.82
CA SER A 579 13.57 -24.32 -5.09
C SER A 579 14.17 -25.60 -5.70
N LEU A 580 14.91 -25.44 -6.80
CA LEU A 580 15.54 -26.52 -7.57
C LEU A 580 16.85 -27.02 -6.92
N ARG A 581 16.76 -27.37 -5.64
CA ARG A 581 17.87 -27.75 -4.78
C ARG A 581 18.62 -28.98 -5.30
N HIS A 582 19.93 -29.00 -5.05
CA HIS A 582 20.79 -30.13 -5.37
C HIS A 582 20.34 -31.43 -4.68
N GLY A 583 20.34 -32.53 -5.42
CA GLY A 583 20.16 -33.88 -4.90
C GLY A 583 18.73 -34.26 -4.56
N VAL A 584 17.74 -33.43 -4.93
CA VAL A 584 16.33 -33.65 -4.61
C VAL A 584 15.48 -33.56 -5.87
N ASP A 585 14.47 -34.45 -5.96
CA ASP A 585 13.48 -34.40 -7.04
C ASP A 585 12.56 -33.18 -6.86
N ARG A 586 12.41 -32.39 -7.91
CA ARG A 586 11.61 -31.16 -7.92
C ARG A 586 10.79 -31.02 -9.20
N PHE A 587 9.62 -30.39 -9.07
CA PHE A 587 8.80 -30.05 -10.21
C PHE A 587 9.34 -28.79 -10.90
N ALA A 588 9.49 -28.86 -12.21
CA ALA A 588 9.93 -27.73 -13.03
C ALA A 588 9.07 -27.61 -14.28
N PHE A 589 8.96 -26.40 -14.82
CA PHE A 589 8.53 -26.16 -16.18
C PHE A 589 9.79 -26.04 -17.06
N SER A 590 9.93 -26.96 -18.01
CA SER A 590 11.13 -27.06 -18.83
C SER A 590 10.88 -26.53 -20.24
N VAL A 591 11.89 -25.83 -20.75
CA VAL A 591 11.97 -25.44 -22.16
C VAL A 591 13.26 -26.01 -22.74
N LEU A 592 13.13 -26.81 -23.81
CA LEU A 592 14.27 -27.35 -24.53
C LEU A 592 14.39 -26.69 -25.90
N TRP A 593 15.58 -26.16 -26.20
CA TRP A 593 15.95 -25.68 -27.52
C TRP A 593 17.00 -26.58 -28.13
N ARG A 594 16.87 -26.84 -29.42
CA ARG A 594 17.93 -27.46 -30.22
C ARG A 594 18.58 -26.36 -31.04
N MET A 595 19.91 -26.29 -31.02
CA MET A 595 20.64 -25.21 -31.66
C MET A 595 21.88 -25.71 -32.37
N ASN A 596 22.27 -25.02 -33.44
CA ASN A 596 23.59 -25.18 -34.03
C ASN A 596 24.65 -24.57 -33.10
N VAL A 597 25.67 -25.34 -32.74
CA VAL A 597 26.67 -24.91 -31.74
C VAL A 597 27.56 -23.74 -32.22
N ASP A 598 27.72 -23.60 -33.53
CA ASP A 598 28.64 -22.62 -34.14
C ASP A 598 27.94 -21.35 -34.60
N THR A 599 26.66 -21.42 -34.94
CA THR A 599 25.87 -20.25 -35.31
C THR A 599 24.94 -19.78 -34.19
N ALA A 600 24.60 -20.64 -33.22
CA ALA A 600 23.54 -20.40 -32.24
C ALA A 600 22.17 -20.11 -32.88
N ASP A 601 21.90 -20.67 -34.06
CA ASP A 601 20.56 -20.67 -34.65
C ASP A 601 19.73 -21.79 -34.03
N VAL A 602 18.48 -21.47 -33.70
CA VAL A 602 17.51 -22.46 -33.22
C VAL A 602 17.09 -23.34 -34.38
N VAL A 603 16.95 -24.63 -34.09
CA VAL A 603 16.60 -25.67 -35.03
C VAL A 603 15.26 -26.27 -34.62
N GLY A 604 14.28 -26.19 -35.52
CA GLY A 604 12.92 -26.62 -35.23
C GLY A 604 12.26 -25.78 -34.14
N GLU A 605 11.16 -26.31 -33.60
CA GLU A 605 10.40 -25.63 -32.54
C GLU A 605 10.93 -25.97 -31.14
N PRO A 606 10.96 -25.00 -30.21
CA PRO A 606 11.26 -25.27 -28.80
C PRO A 606 10.18 -26.16 -28.17
N GLU A 607 10.59 -27.05 -27.27
CA GLU A 607 9.66 -27.90 -26.54
C GLU A 607 9.34 -27.33 -25.17
N PHE A 608 8.05 -27.15 -24.88
CA PHE A 608 7.55 -26.64 -23.60
C PHE A 608 6.77 -27.76 -22.89
N PHE A 609 7.17 -28.12 -21.67
CA PHE A 609 6.47 -29.15 -20.91
C PHE A 609 6.72 -29.04 -19.41
N LYS A 610 5.75 -29.53 -18.62
CA LYS A 610 5.96 -29.75 -17.19
C LYS A 610 6.86 -30.96 -16.99
N SER A 611 7.69 -30.92 -15.96
CA SER A 611 8.75 -31.89 -15.76
C SER A 611 9.01 -32.22 -14.30
N VAL A 612 9.69 -33.35 -14.08
CA VAL A 612 10.39 -33.69 -12.84
C VAL A 612 11.88 -33.69 -13.14
N ILE A 613 12.64 -32.87 -12.40
CA ILE A 613 14.10 -32.80 -12.52
C ILE A 613 14.77 -33.30 -11.24
N HIS A 614 16.05 -33.65 -11.36
CA HIS A 614 16.92 -33.95 -10.24
C HIS A 614 18.23 -33.17 -10.41
N SER A 615 18.38 -32.05 -9.71
CA SER A 615 19.55 -31.17 -9.85
C SER A 615 20.83 -31.86 -9.38
N LYS A 616 21.78 -32.07 -10.30
CA LYS A 616 23.06 -32.76 -10.06
C LYS A 616 24.07 -31.88 -9.35
N ALA A 617 23.92 -30.55 -9.41
CA ALA A 617 24.75 -29.60 -8.68
C ALA A 617 24.06 -28.24 -8.54
N ALA A 618 24.37 -27.54 -7.45
CA ALA A 618 24.11 -26.12 -7.26
C ALA A 618 25.46 -25.41 -7.14
N LEU A 619 25.79 -24.56 -8.12
CA LEU A 619 27.10 -23.90 -8.22
C LEU A 619 26.97 -22.41 -7.91
N THR A 620 28.03 -21.83 -7.34
CA THR A 620 28.17 -20.37 -7.34
C THR A 620 28.73 -19.88 -8.68
N TYR A 621 28.52 -18.61 -9.04
CA TYR A 621 29.16 -18.02 -10.23
C TYR A 621 30.68 -18.26 -10.27
N GLN A 622 31.36 -18.07 -9.13
CA GLN A 622 32.79 -18.32 -9.03
C GLN A 622 33.13 -19.80 -9.28
N ALA A 623 32.41 -20.73 -8.66
CA ALA A 623 32.67 -22.17 -8.84
C ALA A 623 32.41 -22.62 -10.29
N ALA A 624 31.37 -22.09 -10.93
CA ALA A 624 31.09 -22.33 -12.34
C ALA A 624 32.19 -21.77 -13.25
N GLN A 625 32.66 -20.54 -12.98
CA GLN A 625 33.75 -19.90 -13.73
C GLN A 625 35.07 -20.67 -13.57
N GLU A 626 35.40 -21.12 -12.36
CA GLU A 626 36.58 -21.96 -12.11
C GLU A 626 36.52 -23.30 -12.87
N LYS A 627 35.34 -23.95 -12.93
CA LYS A 627 35.13 -25.16 -13.74
C LYS A 627 35.33 -24.89 -15.24
N ILE A 628 34.76 -23.78 -15.72
CA ILE A 628 34.89 -23.34 -17.11
C ILE A 628 36.36 -23.10 -17.49
N ASP A 629 37.14 -22.47 -16.61
CA ASP A 629 38.53 -22.10 -16.91
C ASP A 629 39.50 -23.26 -16.77
N ARG A 630 39.27 -24.17 -15.82
CA ARG A 630 40.07 -25.41 -15.69
C ARG A 630 39.78 -26.40 -16.82
N GLY A 631 38.54 -26.45 -17.29
CA GLY A 631 38.07 -27.50 -18.20
C GLY A 631 37.90 -28.85 -17.51
N GLY A 632 37.37 -29.84 -18.24
CA GLY A 632 37.08 -31.17 -17.71
C GLY A 632 36.11 -31.94 -18.61
N ASP A 633 35.97 -33.24 -18.36
CA ASP A 633 35.10 -34.14 -19.12
C ASP A 633 33.87 -34.64 -18.33
N ASP A 634 33.64 -34.12 -17.12
CA ASP A 634 32.39 -34.37 -16.40
C ASP A 634 31.20 -33.66 -17.07
N ASP A 635 30.01 -34.24 -16.95
CA ASP A 635 28.80 -33.77 -17.64
C ASP A 635 28.48 -32.29 -17.34
N ILE A 636 28.67 -31.86 -16.10
CA ILE A 636 28.41 -30.49 -15.68
C ILE A 636 29.39 -29.53 -16.38
N THR A 637 30.69 -29.85 -16.36
CA THR A 637 31.71 -29.02 -17.02
C THR A 637 31.50 -28.98 -18.53
N ARG A 638 31.15 -30.11 -19.18
CA ARG A 638 30.77 -30.12 -20.60
C ARG A 638 29.56 -29.23 -20.88
N GLY A 639 28.52 -29.32 -20.04
CA GLY A 639 27.34 -28.47 -20.14
C GLY A 639 27.68 -26.97 -20.03
N LEU A 640 28.48 -26.58 -19.03
CA LEU A 640 28.94 -25.20 -18.83
C LEU A 640 29.73 -24.66 -20.03
N LEU A 641 30.62 -25.47 -20.61
CA LEU A 641 31.40 -25.08 -21.79
C LEU A 641 30.52 -24.88 -23.03
N LEU A 642 29.52 -25.74 -23.21
CA LEU A 642 28.52 -25.61 -24.28
C LEU A 642 27.69 -24.34 -24.11
N LEU A 643 27.17 -24.10 -22.91
CA LEU A 643 26.44 -22.88 -22.57
C LEU A 643 27.29 -21.63 -22.85
N ARG A 644 28.56 -21.61 -22.40
CA ARG A 644 29.49 -20.49 -22.67
C ARG A 644 29.68 -20.25 -24.17
N ARG A 645 29.81 -21.31 -24.98
CA ARG A 645 29.99 -21.20 -26.42
C ARG A 645 28.77 -20.55 -27.08
N VAL A 646 27.57 -21.08 -26.83
CA VAL A 646 26.33 -20.62 -27.45
C VAL A 646 25.97 -19.20 -26.98
N THR A 647 26.06 -18.93 -25.68
CA THR A 647 25.70 -17.61 -25.10
C THR A 647 26.57 -16.48 -25.61
N ARG A 648 27.86 -16.71 -25.94
CA ARG A 648 28.72 -15.71 -26.58
C ARG A 648 28.22 -15.31 -27.97
N LEU A 649 27.75 -16.29 -28.75
CA LEU A 649 27.18 -16.04 -30.08
C LEU A 649 25.84 -15.31 -29.96
N LEU A 650 24.97 -15.75 -29.06
CA LEU A 650 23.69 -15.07 -28.78
C LEU A 650 23.90 -13.62 -28.33
N ARG A 651 24.87 -13.37 -27.43
CA ARG A 651 25.21 -12.02 -26.98
C ARG A 651 25.68 -11.14 -28.14
N LYS A 652 26.51 -11.67 -29.04
CA LYS A 652 26.96 -10.94 -30.24
C LYS A 652 25.77 -10.58 -31.14
N LYS A 653 24.95 -11.56 -31.51
CA LYS A 653 23.72 -11.32 -32.32
C LYS A 653 22.82 -10.28 -31.68
N ARG A 654 22.61 -10.35 -30.36
CA ARG A 654 21.78 -9.40 -29.60
C ARG A 654 22.31 -7.97 -29.72
N VAL A 655 23.63 -7.77 -29.64
CA VAL A 655 24.27 -6.45 -29.83
C VAL A 655 24.16 -5.99 -31.29
N ASP A 656 24.41 -6.88 -32.25
CA ASP A 656 24.29 -6.57 -33.69
C ASP A 656 22.85 -6.15 -34.07
N LEU A 657 21.84 -6.66 -33.35
CA LEU A 657 20.43 -6.26 -33.46
C LEU A 657 20.07 -4.92 -32.76
N GLY A 658 21.05 -4.24 -32.15
CA GLY A 658 20.87 -2.93 -31.53
C GLY A 658 20.48 -2.94 -30.05
N ALA A 659 20.67 -4.06 -29.34
CA ALA A 659 20.39 -4.10 -27.91
C ALA A 659 21.35 -3.22 -27.10
N LEU A 660 20.78 -2.37 -26.24
CA LEU A 660 21.53 -1.54 -25.31
C LEU A 660 21.97 -2.36 -24.08
N THR A 661 23.22 -2.19 -23.67
CA THR A 661 23.71 -2.72 -22.38
C THR A 661 23.94 -1.54 -21.45
N LEU A 662 22.96 -1.29 -20.58
CA LEU A 662 23.04 -0.25 -19.56
C LEU A 662 23.50 -0.91 -18.27
N ALA A 663 24.80 -0.86 -17.98
CA ALA A 663 25.32 -1.33 -16.71
C ALA A 663 25.02 -0.28 -15.64
N SER A 664 24.21 -0.64 -14.64
CA SER A 664 24.12 0.14 -13.41
C SER A 664 25.21 -0.34 -12.46
N PRO A 665 25.98 0.56 -11.83
CA PRO A 665 26.88 0.18 -10.75
C PRO A 665 26.06 -0.41 -9.59
N GLU A 666 26.23 -1.70 -9.32
CA GLU A 666 25.63 -2.37 -8.16
C GLU A 666 26.63 -2.40 -7.01
N VAL A 667 26.18 -2.05 -5.82
CA VAL A 667 27.00 -1.95 -4.60
C VAL A 667 26.76 -3.17 -3.72
N LYS A 668 27.83 -3.71 -3.12
CA LYS A 668 27.79 -4.81 -2.17
C LYS A 668 28.33 -4.35 -0.83
N PHE A 669 27.65 -4.69 0.25
CA PHE A 669 28.13 -4.45 1.61
C PHE A 669 28.76 -5.72 2.18
N GLU A 670 29.92 -5.58 2.82
CA GLU A 670 30.45 -6.60 3.72
C GLU A 670 29.87 -6.36 5.11
N ILE A 671 29.12 -7.32 5.62
CA ILE A 671 28.41 -7.20 6.89
C ILE A 671 29.09 -8.11 7.92
N ASP A 672 29.36 -7.57 9.11
CA ASP A 672 29.83 -8.36 10.24
C ASP A 672 28.76 -9.36 10.67
N ARG A 673 29.12 -10.63 10.83
CA ARG A 673 28.18 -11.70 11.17
C ARG A 673 27.70 -11.62 12.62
N GLU A 674 28.47 -11.03 13.52
CA GLU A 674 28.10 -10.92 14.93
C GLU A 674 27.27 -9.66 15.20
N THR A 675 27.77 -8.49 14.78
CA THR A 675 27.08 -7.22 15.04
C THR A 675 26.04 -6.84 13.97
N ASN A 676 26.07 -7.48 12.80
CA ASN A 676 25.29 -7.12 11.61
C ASN A 676 25.51 -5.65 11.15
N ASN A 677 26.65 -5.06 11.53
CA ASN A 677 27.04 -3.74 11.06
C ASN A 677 27.84 -3.84 9.75
N PRO A 678 27.72 -2.85 8.85
CA PRO A 678 28.54 -2.81 7.65
C PRO A 678 30.01 -2.56 8.02
N LEU A 679 30.91 -3.41 7.52
CA LEU A 679 32.36 -3.31 7.67
C LEU A 679 33.00 -2.57 6.51
N ASP A 680 32.56 -2.89 5.29
CA ASP A 680 33.10 -2.32 4.05
C ASP A 680 32.02 -2.24 2.96
N VAL A 681 32.30 -1.44 1.93
CA VAL A 681 31.46 -1.27 0.75
C VAL A 681 32.27 -1.52 -0.52
N GLY A 682 31.85 -2.52 -1.28
CA GLY A 682 32.45 -2.91 -2.55
C GLY A 682 31.48 -2.73 -3.72
N MET A 683 32.01 -2.91 -4.93
CA MET A 683 31.19 -2.99 -6.15
C MET A 683 30.97 -4.45 -6.53
N TYR A 684 29.78 -4.79 -7.03
CA TYR A 684 29.60 -6.05 -7.74
C TYR A 684 30.48 -6.04 -8.99
N VAL A 685 31.45 -6.94 -9.04
CA VAL A 685 32.25 -7.19 -10.24
C VAL A 685 31.50 -8.25 -11.04
N THR A 686 30.66 -7.81 -11.97
CA THR A 686 29.91 -8.68 -12.91
C THR A 686 30.74 -9.11 -14.11
#